data_AF-A0A660YTD0-F1
#
_entry.id   AF-A0A660YTD0-F1
#
_cell.length_a   1.000
_cell.length_b   1.000
_cell.length_c   1.000
_cell.angle_alpha   90.00
_cell.angle_beta   90.00
_cell.angle_gamma   90.00
#
_symmetry.space_group_name_H-M   'P 1'
#
loop_
_entity.id
_entity.type
_entity.pdbx_description
1 polymer ?
#
loop_
_entity_poly.entity_id
_entity_poly.type
_entity_poly.pdbx_seq_one_letter_code
_entity_poly.pdbx_strand_id
1 'polypeptide(L)'
;TYDSTSFIINGKKVFLYSGEIHYFRINPQEWRRRLLLAGQAGLNTVSTYIPWNFYEPEKGNFLDWTGQRDLRSFVQLCGQMGFWVILRPGPFIHAEWRHGGLPDWLLAEGITVVNRANQPSYLAAVRRWFEAVFSQVRDLQITHGGPIILVQVDNEYGQDWNGKYGGLEYLNNLKEMMRDLGVDVPLIEMNEVKEAWPLEDFIHVVGAYPLNSWSDRQKFHPLSLSPSPIRDIQPSQPLFAIEAGGGMYVARNSPNKPVIPSHLTEYIFWSFVGQGGGGINWYVFSGGTNPPGFQEVEGALSWETGRSYDFQAAIREYGQLHPRFGIAKRLGWFIHSFNEFFAASQPAEGAIGSIAPAGLEAAVRSDGKSALVILRNYDTELPRESTDATEVVADNYARRHRGKLKNVRVSLKKPDGGQLSFPQFVSYDISENRTVGLPVEMSLPSGLTLAYATAEILSVKHWMVRNLVLLYSDSSQPVEVALRVPSSVAHELVGETECLSENSLRVFKMNPGNLSTILLNTDPITQITLLTRWQAENVWQVGRAVAIFAFPLIDNRYEATAPPDSHITEPLVLFLPEIPGELPEGCSWNEQLHTCTLPVNISFPAIKPTIQQHREGDWQITELLFQPNDFKDIDDILIRVRSSSQEAYAYVNDIWVSESFIPDPLYSWEFKVLQAARAESKQGSVKVVLKSREAEVFEVQALCVVSGSCFQSDDSEGVCSR
;
A
#
# COMPACT_ATOMS: atom_id res chain seq x y z
N THR A 1 -17.22 7.60 -15.98
CA THR A 1 -17.77 8.92 -15.57
C THR A 1 -17.54 9.09 -14.08
N TYR A 2 -18.06 10.15 -13.45
CA TYR A 2 -17.88 10.41 -12.03
C TYR A 2 -18.97 11.37 -11.51
N ASP A 3 -19.10 11.45 -10.19
CA ASP A 3 -19.86 12.48 -9.47
C ASP A 3 -19.04 13.05 -8.31
N SER A 4 -19.66 13.91 -7.49
CA SER A 4 -18.98 14.59 -6.36
C SER A 4 -18.44 13.65 -5.28
N THR A 5 -18.80 12.36 -5.30
CA THR A 5 -18.41 11.40 -4.27
C THR A 5 -17.54 10.26 -4.82
N SER A 6 -17.72 9.88 -6.08
CA SER A 6 -17.19 8.63 -6.61
C SER A 6 -16.87 8.64 -8.09
N PHE A 7 -15.98 7.73 -8.47
CA PHE A 7 -15.86 7.28 -9.85
C PHE A 7 -17.00 6.31 -10.18
N ILE A 8 -17.47 6.35 -11.42
CA ILE A 8 -18.56 5.49 -11.90
C ILE A 8 -18.04 4.67 -13.08
N ILE A 9 -17.90 3.36 -12.85
CA ILE A 9 -17.39 2.39 -13.81
C ILE A 9 -18.53 1.43 -14.15
N ASN A 10 -18.88 1.31 -15.43
CA ASN A 10 -19.99 0.45 -15.91
C ASN A 10 -21.30 0.66 -15.12
N GLY A 11 -21.62 1.92 -14.81
CA GLY A 11 -22.83 2.31 -14.07
C GLY A 11 -22.79 2.08 -12.56
N LYS A 12 -21.67 1.60 -12.00
CA LYS A 12 -21.51 1.34 -10.56
C LYS A 12 -20.57 2.36 -9.93
N LYS A 13 -20.92 2.86 -8.75
CA LYS A 13 -20.03 3.69 -7.93
C LYS A 13 -18.89 2.84 -7.39
N VAL A 14 -17.66 3.30 -7.57
CA VAL A 14 -16.45 2.58 -7.20
C VAL A 14 -15.55 3.50 -6.38
N PHE A 15 -15.06 2.98 -5.26
CA PHE A 15 -13.92 3.55 -4.57
C PHE A 15 -12.64 3.03 -5.21
N LEU A 16 -11.81 3.92 -5.78
CA LEU A 16 -10.54 3.52 -6.39
C LEU A 16 -9.51 3.30 -5.29
N TYR A 17 -9.16 2.03 -5.02
CA TYR A 17 -8.09 1.66 -4.11
C TYR A 17 -6.91 1.18 -4.94
N SER A 18 -5.96 2.10 -5.14
CA SER A 18 -4.90 2.01 -6.13
C SER A 18 -3.52 1.91 -5.48
N GLY A 19 -2.56 1.36 -6.22
CA GLY A 19 -1.14 1.40 -5.86
C GLY A 19 -0.27 1.72 -7.07
N GLU A 20 0.73 2.58 -6.86
CA GLU A 20 1.71 2.89 -7.90
C GLU A 20 2.71 1.74 -8.05
N ILE A 21 2.84 1.22 -9.27
CA ILE A 21 3.80 0.17 -9.63
C ILE A 21 4.51 0.60 -10.91
N HIS A 22 5.81 0.91 -10.81
CA HIS A 22 6.64 1.28 -11.95
C HIS A 22 7.18 0.02 -12.65
N TYR A 23 6.48 -0.47 -13.68
CA TYR A 23 6.88 -1.71 -14.38
C TYR A 23 8.32 -1.64 -14.92
N PHE A 24 8.78 -0.46 -15.33
CA PHE A 24 10.12 -0.19 -15.85
C PHE A 24 11.23 -0.28 -14.78
N ARG A 25 10.88 -0.34 -13.48
CA ARG A 25 11.81 -0.60 -12.37
C ARG A 25 11.78 -2.05 -11.89
N ILE A 26 10.95 -2.91 -12.49
CA ILE A 26 10.71 -4.28 -12.03
C ILE A 26 11.03 -5.26 -13.17
N ASN A 27 11.73 -6.36 -12.85
CA ASN A 27 11.95 -7.43 -13.82
C ASN A 27 10.59 -7.96 -14.34
N PRO A 28 10.36 -8.08 -15.67
CA PRO A 28 9.08 -8.54 -16.21
C PRO A 28 8.58 -9.87 -15.65
N GLN A 29 9.49 -10.77 -15.28
CA GLN A 29 9.15 -12.06 -14.66
C GLN A 29 8.46 -11.90 -13.29
N GLU A 30 8.64 -10.75 -12.63
CA GLU A 30 8.08 -10.46 -11.33
C GLU A 30 6.77 -9.67 -11.39
N TRP A 31 6.39 -9.10 -12.55
CA TRP A 31 5.18 -8.29 -12.66
C TRP A 31 3.94 -9.02 -12.14
N ARG A 32 3.75 -10.28 -12.57
CA ARG A 32 2.62 -11.10 -12.10
C ARG A 32 2.64 -11.26 -10.59
N ARG A 33 3.79 -11.53 -10.00
CA ARG A 33 3.92 -11.70 -8.55
C ARG A 33 3.58 -10.40 -7.81
N ARG A 34 4.06 -9.24 -8.28
CA ARG A 34 3.72 -7.94 -7.67
C ARG A 34 2.22 -7.66 -7.75
N LEU A 35 1.60 -7.96 -8.88
CA LEU A 35 0.16 -7.80 -9.08
C LEU A 35 -0.66 -8.78 -8.22
N LEU A 36 -0.20 -10.01 -8.01
CA LEU A 36 -0.87 -10.96 -7.10
C LEU A 36 -0.87 -10.43 -5.66
N LEU A 37 0.26 -9.88 -5.21
CA LEU A 37 0.38 -9.24 -3.89
C LEU A 37 -0.49 -7.98 -3.79
N ALA A 38 -0.52 -7.14 -4.82
CA ALA A 38 -1.43 -6.00 -4.91
C ALA A 38 -2.90 -6.43 -4.76
N GLY A 39 -3.31 -7.50 -5.42
CA GLY A 39 -4.65 -8.07 -5.32
C GLY A 39 -4.95 -8.63 -3.93
N GLN A 40 -3.98 -9.33 -3.31
CA GLN A 40 -4.10 -9.76 -1.91
C GLN A 40 -4.22 -8.60 -0.94
N ALA A 41 -3.66 -7.42 -1.24
CA ALA A 41 -3.86 -6.21 -0.46
C ALA A 41 -5.23 -5.54 -0.68
N GLY A 42 -6.05 -6.08 -1.58
CA GLY A 42 -7.37 -5.54 -1.93
C GLY A 42 -7.35 -4.39 -2.93
N LEU A 43 -6.20 -4.11 -3.58
CA LEU A 43 -6.14 -3.12 -4.64
C LEU A 43 -7.05 -3.55 -5.81
N ASN A 44 -7.77 -2.58 -6.39
CA ASN A 44 -8.59 -2.78 -7.59
C ASN A 44 -8.05 -2.02 -8.81
N THR A 45 -7.07 -1.15 -8.58
CA THR A 45 -6.49 -0.28 -9.60
C THR A 45 -4.96 -0.26 -9.47
N VAL A 46 -4.26 -0.16 -10.59
CA VAL A 46 -2.81 0.05 -10.66
C VAL A 46 -2.54 1.35 -11.38
N SER A 47 -1.64 2.17 -10.82
CA SER A 47 -1.15 3.38 -11.46
C SER A 47 0.30 3.20 -11.90
N THR A 48 0.66 3.76 -13.06
CA THR A 48 2.03 3.66 -13.56
C THR A 48 2.46 4.84 -14.43
N TYR A 49 3.68 5.34 -14.19
CA TYR A 49 4.38 6.27 -15.07
C TYR A 49 4.97 5.61 -16.32
N ILE A 50 5.28 6.43 -17.32
CA ILE A 50 6.00 6.01 -18.54
C ILE A 50 7.17 6.98 -18.80
N PRO A 51 8.43 6.59 -18.54
CA PRO A 51 9.58 7.49 -18.64
C PRO A 51 10.03 7.65 -20.11
N TRP A 52 9.73 8.79 -20.73
CA TRP A 52 10.04 9.04 -22.16
C TRP A 52 11.51 8.79 -22.52
N ASN A 53 12.45 9.30 -21.74
CA ASN A 53 13.89 9.11 -21.98
C ASN A 53 14.36 7.65 -21.93
N PHE A 54 13.60 6.76 -21.30
CA PHE A 54 13.89 5.34 -21.31
C PHE A 54 13.62 4.72 -22.68
N TYR A 55 12.66 5.27 -23.41
CA TYR A 55 12.24 4.81 -24.74
C TYR A 55 12.97 5.54 -25.87
N GLU A 56 13.23 6.85 -25.70
CA GLU A 56 13.87 7.70 -26.72
C GLU A 56 15.17 8.35 -26.20
N PRO A 57 16.25 7.57 -25.98
CA PRO A 57 17.52 8.12 -25.50
C PRO A 57 18.17 9.09 -26.51
N GLU A 58 17.93 8.90 -27.81
CA GLU A 58 18.38 9.82 -28.87
C GLU A 58 17.19 10.21 -29.75
N LYS A 59 17.21 11.46 -30.24
CA LYS A 59 16.12 12.07 -30.99
C LYS A 59 15.78 11.28 -32.26
N GLY A 60 14.54 10.85 -32.38
CA GLY A 60 14.03 10.18 -33.59
C GLY A 60 14.41 8.71 -33.73
N ASN A 61 14.98 8.09 -32.70
CA ASN A 61 15.24 6.65 -32.69
C ASN A 61 13.95 5.82 -32.60
N PHE A 62 14.03 4.58 -33.09
CA PHE A 62 12.92 3.62 -32.96
C PHE A 62 12.73 3.28 -31.48
N LEU A 63 11.52 3.51 -30.96
CA LEU A 63 11.20 3.20 -29.57
C LEU A 63 11.11 1.68 -29.39
N ASP A 64 11.93 1.16 -28.48
CA ASP A 64 11.91 -0.25 -28.09
C ASP A 64 10.82 -0.49 -27.03
N TRP A 65 9.90 -1.40 -27.33
CA TRP A 65 8.76 -1.78 -26.48
C TRP A 65 8.88 -3.21 -25.95
N THR A 66 10.11 -3.70 -25.73
CA THR A 66 10.36 -5.08 -25.28
C THR A 66 10.96 -5.14 -23.86
N GLY A 67 10.89 -6.32 -23.23
CA GLY A 67 11.45 -6.51 -21.90
C GLY A 67 10.85 -5.57 -20.85
N GLN A 68 11.68 -4.81 -20.14
CA GLN A 68 11.22 -3.83 -19.14
C GLN A 68 10.48 -2.62 -19.76
N ARG A 69 10.56 -2.45 -21.09
CA ARG A 69 9.87 -1.43 -21.87
C ARG A 69 8.55 -1.92 -22.49
N ASP A 70 8.14 -3.15 -22.21
CA ASP A 70 6.89 -3.70 -22.73
C ASP A 70 5.68 -3.20 -21.92
N LEU A 71 5.34 -1.92 -22.14
CA LEU A 71 4.17 -1.27 -21.55
C LEU A 71 2.89 -2.05 -21.85
N ARG A 72 2.75 -2.53 -23.10
CA ARG A 72 1.54 -3.19 -23.55
C ARG A 72 1.27 -4.47 -22.76
N SER A 73 2.28 -5.34 -22.67
CA SER A 73 2.17 -6.59 -21.93
C SER A 73 1.89 -6.35 -20.44
N PHE A 74 2.50 -5.32 -19.85
CA PHE A 74 2.21 -4.96 -18.45
C PHE A 74 0.74 -4.54 -18.27
N VAL A 75 0.22 -3.64 -19.11
CA VAL A 75 -1.19 -3.18 -19.03
C VAL A 75 -2.16 -4.33 -19.28
N GLN A 76 -1.88 -5.21 -20.25
CA GLN A 76 -2.70 -6.40 -20.50
C GLN A 76 -2.70 -7.35 -19.30
N LEU A 77 -1.54 -7.55 -18.66
CA LEU A 77 -1.44 -8.38 -17.47
C LEU A 77 -2.25 -7.79 -16.30
N CYS A 78 -2.22 -6.47 -16.10
CA CYS A 78 -3.09 -5.81 -15.12
C CYS A 78 -4.58 -6.14 -15.39
N GLY A 79 -5.04 -6.00 -16.63
CA GLY A 79 -6.42 -6.32 -17.02
C GLY A 79 -6.78 -7.81 -16.84
N GLN A 80 -5.88 -8.73 -17.22
CA GLN A 80 -6.06 -10.17 -17.02
C GLN A 80 -6.19 -10.54 -15.54
N MET A 81 -5.57 -9.76 -14.65
CA MET A 81 -5.62 -9.95 -13.21
C MET A 81 -6.75 -9.16 -12.54
N GLY A 82 -7.61 -8.51 -13.32
CA GLY A 82 -8.80 -7.82 -12.83
C GLY A 82 -8.55 -6.40 -12.31
N PHE A 83 -7.38 -5.81 -12.59
CA PHE A 83 -7.10 -4.43 -12.22
C PHE A 83 -7.56 -3.46 -13.30
N TRP A 84 -8.11 -2.33 -12.87
CA TRP A 84 -8.12 -1.12 -13.70
C TRP A 84 -6.74 -0.47 -13.73
N VAL A 85 -6.48 0.36 -14.73
CA VAL A 85 -5.21 1.05 -14.92
C VAL A 85 -5.39 2.57 -15.00
N ILE A 86 -4.54 3.28 -14.27
CA ILE A 86 -4.31 4.73 -14.42
C ILE A 86 -2.97 4.90 -15.13
N LEU A 87 -2.98 5.44 -16.35
CA LEU A 87 -1.75 5.71 -17.10
C LEU A 87 -1.25 7.13 -16.85
N ARG A 88 0.05 7.28 -16.57
CA ARG A 88 0.68 8.59 -16.35
C ARG A 88 1.83 8.78 -17.36
N PRO A 89 1.52 9.10 -18.64
CA PRO A 89 2.51 9.12 -19.74
C PRO A 89 3.47 10.32 -19.74
N GLY A 90 3.33 11.26 -18.82
CA GLY A 90 4.11 12.50 -18.80
C GLY A 90 3.52 13.61 -19.67
N PRO A 91 4.35 14.48 -20.30
CA PRO A 91 5.72 14.18 -20.73
C PRO A 91 6.77 14.25 -19.63
N PHE A 92 6.53 15.08 -18.61
CA PHE A 92 7.30 15.08 -17.37
C PHE A 92 6.58 14.21 -16.34
N ILE A 93 7.30 13.30 -15.69
CA ILE A 93 6.77 12.36 -14.70
C ILE A 93 7.35 12.57 -13.30
N HIS A 94 8.39 13.41 -13.16
CA HIS A 94 9.18 13.48 -11.93
C HIS A 94 9.73 12.10 -11.53
N ALA A 95 9.02 11.40 -10.64
CA ALA A 95 9.24 10.00 -10.27
C ALA A 95 10.63 9.67 -9.73
N GLU A 96 11.38 10.70 -9.29
CA GLU A 96 12.79 10.60 -8.92
C GLU A 96 13.60 9.85 -9.98
N TRP A 97 13.29 10.16 -11.23
CA TRP A 97 13.84 9.53 -12.41
C TRP A 97 14.57 10.57 -13.20
N ARG A 98 15.75 10.23 -13.74
CA ARG A 98 16.61 11.16 -14.49
C ARG A 98 15.82 12.16 -15.33
N HIS A 99 16.00 13.46 -15.02
CA HIS A 99 15.37 14.59 -15.71
C HIS A 99 13.83 14.55 -15.71
N GLY A 100 13.24 13.91 -14.71
CA GLY A 100 11.81 13.62 -14.63
C GLY A 100 11.24 12.93 -15.86
N GLY A 101 12.03 12.08 -16.52
CA GLY A 101 11.64 11.34 -17.71
C GLY A 101 11.84 12.07 -19.03
N LEU A 102 12.23 13.35 -19.04
CA LEU A 102 12.51 14.07 -20.29
C LEU A 102 13.82 13.57 -20.93
N PRO A 103 13.85 13.35 -22.27
CA PRO A 103 15.07 12.97 -22.96
C PRO A 103 16.21 13.99 -22.88
N ASP A 104 17.46 13.50 -22.77
CA ASP A 104 18.68 14.31 -22.72
C ASP A 104 18.78 15.28 -23.91
N TRP A 105 18.33 14.86 -25.09
CA TRP A 105 18.38 15.68 -26.31
C TRP A 105 17.42 16.88 -26.27
N LEU A 106 16.34 16.84 -25.50
CA LEU A 106 15.49 18.02 -25.27
C LEU A 106 16.24 19.08 -24.45
N LEU A 107 16.98 18.63 -23.43
CA LEU A 107 17.83 19.51 -22.61
C LEU A 107 18.90 20.18 -23.47
N ALA A 108 19.53 19.42 -24.37
CA ALA A 108 20.52 19.95 -25.32
C ALA A 108 19.92 21.00 -26.29
N GLU A 109 18.62 20.93 -26.55
CA GLU A 109 17.86 21.92 -27.35
C GLU A 109 17.33 23.09 -26.51
N GLY A 110 17.69 23.16 -25.23
CA GLY A 110 17.31 24.24 -24.31
C GLY A 110 15.95 24.07 -23.65
N ILE A 111 15.30 22.91 -23.79
CA ILE A 111 14.03 22.59 -23.13
C ILE A 111 14.34 21.78 -21.87
N THR A 112 14.10 22.37 -20.71
CA THR A 112 14.31 21.81 -19.37
C THR A 112 12.98 21.68 -18.62
N VAL A 113 13.01 21.02 -17.46
CA VAL A 113 11.85 20.89 -16.56
C VAL A 113 11.26 22.25 -16.19
N VAL A 114 12.10 23.29 -16.10
CA VAL A 114 11.73 24.64 -15.68
C VAL A 114 10.97 25.41 -16.76
N ASN A 115 11.24 25.13 -18.05
CA ASN A 115 10.67 25.87 -19.17
C ASN A 115 9.82 25.01 -20.12
N ARG A 116 9.33 23.84 -19.63
CA ARG A 116 8.30 23.03 -20.28
C ARG A 116 7.05 23.89 -20.51
N ALA A 117 6.79 24.24 -21.77
CA ALA A 117 5.86 25.32 -22.14
C ALA A 117 5.32 25.13 -23.57
N ASN A 118 4.73 26.18 -24.16
CA ASN A 118 4.10 26.15 -25.48
C ASN A 118 5.07 26.29 -26.68
N GLN A 119 6.34 25.92 -26.53
CA GLN A 119 7.28 25.99 -27.65
C GLN A 119 6.86 24.99 -28.76
N PRO A 120 6.69 25.42 -30.02
CA PRO A 120 6.19 24.51 -31.08
C PRO A 120 7.05 23.27 -31.30
N SER A 121 8.38 23.40 -31.20
CA SER A 121 9.31 22.27 -31.32
C SER A 121 9.13 21.25 -30.20
N TYR A 122 8.90 21.72 -28.97
CA TYR A 122 8.63 20.87 -27.82
C TYR A 122 7.28 20.16 -27.96
N LEU A 123 6.20 20.88 -28.26
CA LEU A 123 4.88 20.28 -28.44
C LEU A 123 4.86 19.28 -29.61
N ALA A 124 5.61 19.54 -30.68
CA ALA A 124 5.77 18.57 -31.78
C ALA A 124 6.53 17.31 -31.34
N ALA A 125 7.51 17.43 -30.44
CA ALA A 125 8.19 16.28 -29.85
C ALA A 125 7.28 15.49 -28.92
N VAL A 126 6.56 16.17 -28.03
CA VAL A 126 5.57 15.57 -27.14
C VAL A 126 4.49 14.82 -27.92
N ARG A 127 4.02 15.39 -29.04
CA ARG A 127 3.05 14.70 -29.91
C ARG A 127 3.57 13.38 -30.45
N ARG A 128 4.83 13.32 -30.90
CA ARG A 128 5.42 12.06 -31.36
C ARG A 128 5.55 11.05 -30.23
N TRP A 129 5.93 11.50 -29.03
CA TRP A 129 5.99 10.65 -27.84
C TRP A 129 4.61 10.07 -27.50
N PHE A 130 3.59 10.91 -27.38
CA PHE A 130 2.23 10.48 -27.10
C PHE A 130 1.67 9.58 -28.20
N GLU A 131 1.91 9.88 -29.48
CA GLU A 131 1.49 9.03 -30.59
C GLU A 131 2.09 7.63 -30.44
N ALA A 132 3.36 7.53 -30.07
CA ALA A 132 4.01 6.25 -29.87
C ALA A 132 3.48 5.51 -28.63
N VAL A 133 3.30 6.19 -27.49
CA VAL A 133 2.67 5.59 -26.30
C VAL A 133 1.27 5.07 -26.61
N PHE A 134 0.39 5.93 -27.16
CA PHE A 134 -0.99 5.55 -27.42
C PHE A 134 -1.13 4.55 -28.58
N SER A 135 -0.14 4.42 -29.47
CA SER A 135 -0.09 3.30 -30.42
C SER A 135 -0.05 1.93 -29.74
N GLN A 136 0.51 1.85 -28.52
CA GLN A 136 0.61 0.61 -27.76
C GLN A 136 -0.66 0.28 -26.99
N VAL A 137 -1.38 1.30 -26.50
CA VAL A 137 -2.38 1.11 -25.44
C VAL A 137 -3.73 1.79 -25.68
N ARG A 138 -3.94 2.54 -26.77
CA ARG A 138 -5.22 3.22 -27.01
C ARG A 138 -6.41 2.25 -27.06
N ASP A 139 -6.22 1.05 -27.61
CA ASP A 139 -7.24 0.00 -27.69
C ASP A 139 -7.45 -0.74 -26.36
N LEU A 140 -6.63 -0.44 -25.34
CA LEU A 140 -6.74 -0.97 -23.99
C LEU A 140 -7.51 -0.03 -23.03
N GLN A 141 -8.14 1.02 -23.55
CA GLN A 141 -9.09 1.82 -22.77
C GLN A 141 -10.38 1.03 -22.49
N ILE A 142 -11.02 1.33 -21.36
CA ILE A 142 -12.24 0.64 -20.93
C ILE A 142 -13.40 0.80 -21.93
N THR A 143 -13.44 1.90 -22.66
CA THR A 143 -14.33 2.19 -23.80
C THR A 143 -14.15 1.21 -24.97
N HIS A 144 -13.00 0.55 -25.05
CA HIS A 144 -12.66 -0.49 -26.02
C HIS A 144 -12.55 -1.89 -25.40
N GLY A 145 -12.98 -2.05 -24.14
CA GLY A 145 -12.96 -3.33 -23.42
C GLY A 145 -11.64 -3.63 -22.69
N GLY A 146 -10.70 -2.69 -22.61
CA GLY A 146 -9.46 -2.83 -21.85
C GLY A 146 -9.52 -2.28 -20.42
N PRO A 147 -8.40 -2.30 -19.68
CA PRO A 147 -8.39 -1.92 -18.26
C PRO A 147 -8.16 -0.42 -17.98
N ILE A 148 -7.74 0.39 -18.96
CA ILE A 148 -7.37 1.80 -18.70
C ILE A 148 -8.64 2.62 -18.44
N ILE A 149 -8.71 3.26 -17.27
CA ILE A 149 -9.88 4.04 -16.82
C ILE A 149 -9.60 5.53 -16.66
N LEU A 150 -8.32 5.92 -16.52
CA LEU A 150 -7.88 7.31 -16.34
C LEU A 150 -6.52 7.49 -17.01
N VAL A 151 -6.28 8.69 -17.54
CA VAL A 151 -4.96 9.11 -18.05
C VAL A 151 -4.59 10.45 -17.40
N GLN A 152 -3.39 10.53 -16.82
CA GLN A 152 -2.87 11.79 -16.28
C GLN A 152 -2.17 12.62 -17.35
N VAL A 153 -2.44 13.92 -17.36
CA VAL A 153 -1.72 14.89 -18.18
C VAL A 153 -0.59 15.51 -17.37
N ASP A 154 0.64 15.37 -17.85
CA ASP A 154 1.85 15.90 -17.21
C ASP A 154 1.99 15.45 -15.73
N ASN A 155 2.84 16.11 -14.94
CA ASN A 155 2.96 15.87 -13.50
C ASN A 155 3.38 17.13 -12.74
N GLU A 156 2.68 17.44 -11.64
CA GLU A 156 3.00 18.55 -10.72
C GLU A 156 3.36 19.85 -11.44
N TYR A 157 2.55 20.21 -12.43
CA TYR A 157 2.80 21.38 -13.26
C TYR A 157 2.34 22.66 -12.54
N GLY A 158 3.24 23.30 -11.80
CA GLY A 158 2.98 24.56 -11.10
C GLY A 158 3.84 24.77 -9.85
N GLN A 159 4.03 23.69 -9.06
CA GLN A 159 4.51 23.70 -7.67
C GLN A 159 5.78 24.53 -7.39
N ASP A 160 6.79 24.45 -8.25
CA ASP A 160 8.10 25.07 -7.99
C ASP A 160 8.43 26.26 -8.92
N TRP A 161 7.61 26.49 -9.94
CA TRP A 161 7.99 27.34 -11.09
C TRP A 161 6.95 28.41 -11.44
N ASN A 162 5.90 28.53 -10.62
CA ASN A 162 4.96 29.66 -10.60
C ASN A 162 4.25 29.91 -11.95
N GLY A 163 3.89 28.85 -12.68
CA GLY A 163 3.17 28.94 -13.96
C GLY A 163 3.82 29.85 -15.02
N LYS A 164 5.10 30.21 -14.83
CA LYS A 164 5.75 31.34 -15.52
C LYS A 164 5.98 31.06 -17.01
N TYR A 165 5.87 29.80 -17.43
CA TYR A 165 6.18 29.33 -18.77
C TYR A 165 5.06 28.41 -19.30
N GLY A 166 4.02 28.96 -19.94
CA GLY A 166 3.00 28.21 -20.69
C GLY A 166 1.62 28.11 -20.02
N GLY A 167 1.55 28.03 -18.69
CA GLY A 167 0.30 28.13 -17.91
C GLY A 167 -0.79 27.12 -18.31
N LEU A 168 -2.05 27.50 -18.14
CA LEU A 168 -3.22 26.69 -18.52
C LEU A 168 -3.23 26.27 -19.99
N GLU A 169 -2.72 27.13 -20.87
CA GLU A 169 -2.65 26.86 -22.32
C GLU A 169 -1.80 25.62 -22.61
N TYR A 170 -0.71 25.41 -21.86
CA TYR A 170 0.12 24.22 -22.00
C TYR A 170 -0.64 22.93 -21.66
N LEU A 171 -1.31 22.88 -20.51
CA LEU A 171 -2.10 21.72 -20.11
C LEU A 171 -3.26 21.45 -21.09
N ASN A 172 -3.90 22.51 -21.61
CA ASN A 172 -4.91 22.39 -22.65
C ASN A 172 -4.34 21.85 -23.97
N ASN A 173 -3.16 22.31 -24.40
CA ASN A 173 -2.50 21.79 -25.60
C ASN A 173 -2.20 20.29 -25.46
N LEU A 174 -1.76 19.84 -24.28
CA LEU A 174 -1.57 18.41 -24.01
C LEU A 174 -2.89 17.65 -23.99
N LYS A 175 -3.95 18.21 -23.38
CA LYS A 175 -5.30 17.63 -23.38
C LYS A 175 -5.78 17.38 -24.80
N GLU A 176 -5.82 18.41 -25.63
CA GLU A 176 -6.32 18.32 -27.01
C GLU A 176 -5.49 17.30 -27.81
N MET A 177 -4.17 17.29 -27.62
CA MET A 177 -3.30 16.31 -28.24
C MET A 177 -3.61 14.87 -27.82
N MET A 178 -3.87 14.61 -26.54
CA MET A 178 -4.29 13.28 -26.07
C MET A 178 -5.66 12.89 -26.65
N ARG A 179 -6.61 13.83 -26.74
CA ARG A 179 -7.93 13.59 -27.36
C ARG A 179 -7.80 13.25 -28.84
N ASP A 180 -7.02 14.03 -29.59
CA ASP A 180 -6.72 13.79 -31.01
C ASP A 180 -6.07 12.43 -31.26
N LEU A 181 -5.27 11.95 -30.31
CA LEU A 181 -4.60 10.64 -30.36
C LEU A 181 -5.47 9.49 -29.84
N GLY A 182 -6.74 9.75 -29.53
CA GLY A 182 -7.75 8.73 -29.23
C GLY A 182 -7.91 8.40 -27.75
N VAL A 183 -7.43 9.24 -26.83
CA VAL A 183 -7.75 9.08 -25.41
C VAL A 183 -9.18 9.54 -25.17
N ASP A 184 -10.07 8.63 -24.76
CA ASP A 184 -11.50 8.86 -24.58
C ASP A 184 -12.00 8.60 -23.14
N VAL A 185 -11.09 8.19 -22.23
CA VAL A 185 -11.34 8.13 -20.79
C VAL A 185 -11.15 9.49 -20.09
N PRO A 186 -11.67 9.70 -18.87
CA PRO A 186 -11.44 10.94 -18.14
C PRO A 186 -9.94 11.22 -17.92
N LEU A 187 -9.59 12.51 -17.99
CA LEU A 187 -8.24 12.97 -17.74
C LEU A 187 -8.11 13.49 -16.30
N ILE A 188 -6.95 13.23 -15.71
CA ILE A 188 -6.59 13.76 -14.39
C ILE A 188 -5.36 14.67 -14.50
N GLU A 189 -5.24 15.62 -13.59
CA GLU A 189 -4.05 16.45 -13.43
C GLU A 189 -3.74 16.63 -11.96
N MET A 190 -2.46 16.71 -11.62
CA MET A 190 -2.00 16.83 -10.23
C MET A 190 -1.24 18.12 -10.01
N ASN A 191 -1.62 18.83 -8.96
CA ASN A 191 -0.90 19.97 -8.41
C ASN A 191 -1.12 20.07 -6.89
N GLU A 192 -0.34 20.92 -6.20
CA GLU A 192 -0.65 21.24 -4.80
C GLU A 192 -2.01 21.93 -4.68
N VAL A 193 -2.72 21.68 -3.58
CA VAL A 193 -4.07 22.22 -3.32
C VAL A 193 -4.14 23.74 -3.45
N LYS A 194 -3.09 24.46 -3.02
CA LYS A 194 -3.00 25.93 -3.08
C LYS A 194 -2.81 26.48 -4.51
N GLU A 195 -2.46 25.62 -5.45
CA GLU A 195 -2.13 25.94 -6.84
C GLU A 195 -3.06 25.27 -7.85
N ALA A 196 -4.10 24.59 -7.36
CA ALA A 196 -5.10 23.96 -8.18
C ALA A 196 -5.78 24.98 -9.09
N TRP A 197 -5.87 24.64 -10.37
CA TRP A 197 -6.54 25.45 -11.37
C TRP A 197 -7.91 24.85 -11.71
N PRO A 198 -8.96 25.66 -11.91
CA PRO A 198 -10.26 25.16 -12.36
C PRO A 198 -10.19 24.81 -13.84
N LEU A 199 -9.58 23.66 -14.16
CA LEU A 199 -9.42 23.15 -15.51
C LEU A 199 -10.69 22.43 -15.97
N GLU A 200 -11.25 22.87 -17.09
CA GLU A 200 -12.38 22.19 -17.73
C GLU A 200 -11.96 20.82 -18.28
N ASP A 201 -12.83 19.82 -18.10
CA ASP A 201 -12.64 18.42 -18.49
C ASP A 201 -11.49 17.68 -17.81
N PHE A 202 -11.08 18.15 -16.63
CA PHE A 202 -10.14 17.47 -15.76
C PHE A 202 -10.77 17.10 -14.41
N ILE A 203 -10.20 16.06 -13.79
CA ILE A 203 -10.32 15.79 -12.36
C ILE A 203 -9.00 16.20 -11.73
N HIS A 204 -9.03 17.19 -10.84
CA HIS A 204 -7.86 17.56 -10.05
C HIS A 204 -7.61 16.48 -9.00
N VAL A 205 -6.38 15.98 -8.92
CA VAL A 205 -5.98 14.95 -7.98
C VAL A 205 -4.79 15.43 -7.16
N VAL A 206 -4.58 14.87 -5.98
CA VAL A 206 -3.59 15.39 -5.03
C VAL A 206 -2.55 14.39 -4.57
N GLY A 207 -1.38 14.92 -4.23
CA GLY A 207 -0.30 14.21 -3.56
C GLY A 207 -0.08 14.71 -2.15
N ALA A 208 0.34 13.84 -1.24
CA ALA A 208 0.82 14.22 0.07
C ALA A 208 1.79 13.21 0.65
N TYR A 209 2.88 13.73 1.21
CA TYR A 209 3.92 12.97 1.87
C TYR A 209 4.06 13.49 3.31
N PRO A 210 3.93 12.61 4.33
CA PRO A 210 3.99 13.03 5.74
C PRO A 210 5.38 13.54 6.14
N LEU A 211 6.42 12.96 5.54
CA LEU A 211 7.82 13.31 5.67
C LEU A 211 8.45 13.20 4.29
N ASN A 212 9.50 13.99 4.05
CA ASN A 212 10.15 14.07 2.76
C ASN A 212 11.68 13.96 2.87
N SER A 213 12.34 13.71 1.75
CA SER A 213 13.80 13.64 1.62
C SER A 213 14.41 14.90 1.00
N TRP A 214 13.63 15.92 0.67
CA TRP A 214 14.08 17.11 -0.08
C TRP A 214 14.05 18.41 0.72
N SER A 215 13.74 18.38 2.02
CA SER A 215 13.78 19.57 2.88
C SER A 215 14.42 19.30 4.24
N ASP A 216 15.12 20.31 4.75
CA ASP A 216 15.68 20.39 6.11
C ASP A 216 14.59 20.62 7.18
N ARG A 217 13.46 21.21 6.76
CA ARG A 217 12.29 21.47 7.60
C ARG A 217 11.34 20.28 7.54
N GLN A 218 11.42 19.38 8.51
CA GLN A 218 10.41 18.33 8.73
C GLN A 218 9.07 18.93 9.20
N LYS A 219 8.37 19.63 8.33
CA LYS A 219 6.96 19.95 8.56
C LYS A 219 6.15 18.71 8.24
N PHE A 220 5.85 17.93 9.27
CA PHE A 220 4.69 17.04 9.22
C PHE A 220 3.48 17.95 9.00
N HIS A 221 2.99 18.04 7.77
CA HIS A 221 1.75 18.76 7.48
C HIS A 221 0.62 17.73 7.44
N PRO A 222 -0.06 17.46 8.57
CA PRO A 222 -1.29 16.67 8.54
C PRO A 222 -2.37 17.34 7.67
N LEU A 223 -2.22 18.65 7.45
CA LEU A 223 -3.10 19.51 6.67
C LEU A 223 -2.97 19.35 5.15
N SER A 224 -1.91 18.74 4.60
CA SER A 224 -1.75 18.61 3.13
C SER A 224 -2.85 17.76 2.48
N LEU A 225 -3.53 16.90 3.26
CA LEU A 225 -4.64 16.06 2.82
C LEU A 225 -6.00 16.58 3.26
N SER A 226 -6.11 17.82 3.76
CA SER A 226 -7.43 18.41 3.99
C SER A 226 -8.12 18.56 2.63
N PRO A 227 -9.22 17.84 2.38
CA PRO A 227 -9.86 17.88 1.07
C PRO A 227 -10.71 19.13 0.86
N SER A 228 -10.94 19.94 1.92
CA SER A 228 -11.87 21.06 1.87
C SER A 228 -11.57 22.05 0.74
N PRO A 229 -10.33 22.53 0.53
CA PRO A 229 -10.08 23.49 -0.54
C PRO A 229 -10.23 22.87 -1.94
N ILE A 230 -9.99 21.56 -2.10
CA ILE A 230 -10.20 20.87 -3.37
C ILE A 230 -11.69 20.78 -3.68
N ARG A 231 -12.53 20.49 -2.67
CA ARG A 231 -14.00 20.44 -2.84
C ARG A 231 -14.56 21.78 -3.33
N ASP A 232 -13.98 22.90 -2.90
CA ASP A 232 -14.41 24.23 -3.33
C ASP A 232 -14.11 24.48 -4.81
N ILE A 233 -13.02 23.91 -5.34
CA ILE A 233 -12.58 24.09 -6.74
C ILE A 233 -13.30 23.12 -7.69
N GLN A 234 -13.55 21.89 -7.25
CA GLN A 234 -14.17 20.84 -8.07
C GLN A 234 -15.34 20.13 -7.38
N PRO A 235 -16.44 20.84 -7.06
CA PRO A 235 -17.53 20.32 -6.23
C PRO A 235 -18.32 19.17 -6.87
N SER A 236 -18.18 18.98 -8.19
CA SER A 236 -18.82 17.91 -8.97
C SER A 236 -17.93 16.69 -9.23
N GLN A 237 -16.68 16.72 -8.77
CA GLN A 237 -15.68 15.69 -9.00
C GLN A 237 -15.39 14.92 -7.71
N PRO A 238 -14.97 13.65 -7.81
CA PRO A 238 -14.58 12.88 -6.65
C PRO A 238 -13.20 13.34 -6.18
N LEU A 239 -13.02 13.36 -4.87
CA LEU A 239 -11.69 13.58 -4.29
C LEU A 239 -10.84 12.34 -4.46
N PHE A 240 -9.66 12.51 -5.03
CA PHE A 240 -8.73 11.40 -5.25
C PHE A 240 -7.30 11.82 -4.93
N ALA A 241 -6.68 11.09 -4.00
CA ALA A 241 -5.27 11.23 -3.71
C ALA A 241 -4.49 10.31 -4.66
N ILE A 242 -3.98 10.84 -5.77
CA ILE A 242 -3.17 10.07 -6.73
C ILE A 242 -1.76 9.79 -6.19
N GLU A 243 -1.28 10.55 -5.20
CA GLU A 243 0.02 10.29 -4.57
C GLU A 243 -0.07 10.33 -3.05
N ALA A 244 -0.60 9.27 -2.45
CA ALA A 244 -0.54 9.07 -1.01
C ALA A 244 0.80 8.43 -0.62
N GLY A 245 1.71 9.27 -0.14
CA GLY A 245 3.07 8.93 0.27
C GLY A 245 3.12 8.03 1.50
N GLY A 246 2.95 6.73 1.29
CA GLY A 246 3.16 5.74 2.34
C GLY A 246 4.63 5.78 2.77
N GLY A 247 5.53 5.48 1.85
CA GLY A 247 6.97 5.48 2.08
C GLY A 247 7.67 6.78 1.65
N MET A 248 8.99 6.72 1.53
CA MET A 248 9.82 7.80 1.00
C MET A 248 11.14 7.24 0.44
N TYR A 249 11.53 7.69 -0.76
CA TYR A 249 12.88 7.49 -1.27
C TYR A 249 13.88 8.30 -0.45
N VAL A 250 15.13 7.88 -0.39
CA VAL A 250 16.19 8.64 0.26
C VAL A 250 17.26 8.96 -0.76
N ALA A 251 17.48 10.25 -0.98
CA ALA A 251 18.52 10.72 -1.90
C ALA A 251 19.89 10.64 -1.23
N ARG A 252 20.93 10.38 -2.02
CA ARG A 252 22.31 10.24 -1.53
C ARG A 252 22.82 11.53 -0.88
N ASN A 253 22.64 12.64 -1.60
CA ASN A 253 23.09 13.98 -1.21
C ASN A 253 22.06 14.73 -0.33
N SER A 254 20.99 14.06 0.10
CA SER A 254 20.00 14.71 0.95
C SER A 254 20.52 14.93 2.38
N PRO A 255 20.28 16.13 2.96
CA PRO A 255 20.51 16.35 4.38
C PRO A 255 19.51 15.61 5.28
N ASN A 256 18.39 15.12 4.72
CA ASN A 256 17.31 14.45 5.47
C ASN A 256 17.06 13.04 4.93
N LYS A 257 17.30 12.04 5.79
CA LYS A 257 17.27 10.61 5.44
C LYS A 257 16.22 9.88 6.30
N PRO A 258 14.91 10.13 6.06
CA PRO A 258 13.87 9.70 6.98
C PRO A 258 13.60 8.20 6.90
N VAL A 259 13.44 7.57 8.06
CA VAL A 259 12.72 6.30 8.20
C VAL A 259 11.25 6.61 8.39
N ILE A 260 10.39 6.07 7.53
CA ILE A 260 8.95 6.34 7.59
C ILE A 260 8.25 5.24 8.41
N PRO A 261 7.69 5.57 9.58
CA PRO A 261 6.95 4.60 10.38
C PRO A 261 5.73 4.07 9.62
N SER A 262 5.53 2.76 9.67
CA SER A 262 4.46 2.09 8.92
C SER A 262 3.06 2.55 9.35
N HIS A 263 2.87 2.90 10.63
CA HIS A 263 1.58 3.37 11.17
C HIS A 263 1.08 4.68 10.51
N LEU A 264 1.98 5.48 9.92
CA LEU A 264 1.58 6.68 9.18
C LEU A 264 0.73 6.35 7.94
N THR A 265 0.80 5.13 7.40
CA THR A 265 -0.10 4.68 6.32
C THR A 265 -1.55 4.70 6.77
N GLU A 266 -1.83 4.20 7.98
CA GLU A 266 -3.16 4.17 8.57
C GLU A 266 -3.64 5.60 8.86
N TYR A 267 -2.73 6.47 9.34
CA TYR A 267 -3.01 7.89 9.53
C TYR A 267 -3.38 8.60 8.22
N ILE A 268 -2.56 8.48 7.18
CA ILE A 268 -2.80 9.09 5.86
C ILE A 268 -4.14 8.65 5.29
N PHE A 269 -4.39 7.34 5.30
CA PHE A 269 -5.65 6.78 4.82
C PHE A 269 -6.83 7.43 5.50
N TRP A 270 -6.86 7.41 6.83
CA TRP A 270 -8.00 7.93 7.59
C TRP A 270 -8.09 9.45 7.59
N SER A 271 -6.98 10.16 7.40
CA SER A 271 -6.96 11.62 7.22
C SER A 271 -7.63 12.05 5.92
N PHE A 272 -7.43 11.31 4.83
CA PHE A 272 -8.04 11.62 3.54
C PHE A 272 -9.42 10.96 3.36
N VAL A 273 -9.47 9.63 3.49
CA VAL A 273 -10.69 8.83 3.29
C VAL A 273 -11.71 9.13 4.38
N GLY A 274 -11.29 9.37 5.63
CA GLY A 274 -12.22 9.78 6.69
C GLY A 274 -12.94 11.10 6.40
N GLN A 275 -12.37 11.96 5.53
CA GLN A 275 -12.94 13.23 5.11
C GLN A 275 -13.66 13.15 3.75
N GLY A 276 -14.09 11.95 3.36
CA GLY A 276 -14.92 11.74 2.18
C GLY A 276 -14.15 11.60 0.86
N GLY A 277 -12.86 11.25 0.91
CA GLY A 277 -12.10 10.83 -0.27
C GLY A 277 -12.82 9.71 -1.04
N GLY A 278 -12.90 9.82 -2.37
CA GLY A 278 -13.51 8.84 -3.28
C GLY A 278 -12.52 7.83 -3.88
N GLY A 279 -11.22 8.00 -3.61
CA GLY A 279 -10.19 7.03 -3.93
C GLY A 279 -8.84 7.41 -3.31
N ILE A 280 -7.89 6.48 -3.35
CA ILE A 280 -6.50 6.70 -2.92
C ILE A 280 -5.55 5.82 -3.73
N ASN A 281 -4.40 6.36 -4.15
CA ASN A 281 -3.31 5.64 -4.78
C ASN A 281 -2.07 5.72 -3.88
N TRP A 282 -1.55 4.55 -3.46
CA TRP A 282 -0.33 4.48 -2.67
C TRP A 282 0.90 4.72 -3.53
N TYR A 283 1.53 5.89 -3.35
CA TYR A 283 2.78 6.22 -4.03
C TYR A 283 3.99 5.96 -3.11
N VAL A 284 4.89 5.01 -3.42
CA VAL A 284 4.66 3.86 -4.31
C VAL A 284 4.26 2.62 -3.51
N PHE A 285 3.52 1.72 -4.17
CA PHE A 285 3.15 0.44 -3.59
C PHE A 285 4.24 -0.61 -3.80
N SER A 286 4.94 -0.53 -4.95
CA SER A 286 6.14 -1.31 -5.26
C SER A 286 7.12 -0.47 -6.09
N GLY A 287 8.24 -0.07 -5.50
CA GLY A 287 9.16 0.88 -6.13
C GLY A 287 10.20 0.28 -7.08
N GLY A 288 10.84 -0.85 -6.71
CA GLY A 288 11.79 -1.57 -7.56
C GLY A 288 13.18 -0.94 -7.63
N THR A 289 13.88 -1.14 -8.77
CA THR A 289 15.28 -0.72 -8.98
C THR A 289 15.38 0.15 -10.23
N ASN A 290 16.00 1.32 -10.12
CA ASN A 290 16.38 2.17 -11.25
C ASN A 290 17.37 1.42 -12.18
N PRO A 291 17.06 1.30 -13.48
CA PRO A 291 18.02 0.81 -14.46
C PRO A 291 19.31 1.66 -14.48
N PRO A 292 20.46 1.09 -14.86
CA PRO A 292 21.72 1.82 -14.92
C PRO A 292 21.60 3.07 -15.81
N GLY A 293 21.99 4.25 -15.28
CA GLY A 293 22.02 5.50 -16.04
C GLY A 293 20.73 6.31 -16.02
N PHE A 294 19.69 5.84 -15.32
CA PHE A 294 18.38 6.49 -15.19
C PHE A 294 18.07 6.99 -13.78
N GLN A 295 19.04 6.90 -12.87
CA GLN A 295 18.99 7.58 -11.58
C GLN A 295 18.93 9.09 -11.80
N GLU A 296 18.11 9.80 -11.02
CA GLU A 296 18.19 11.26 -10.93
C GLU A 296 19.59 11.70 -10.49
N VAL A 297 20.12 12.70 -11.17
CA VAL A 297 21.48 13.23 -10.97
C VAL A 297 21.42 14.69 -10.50
N GLU A 298 22.44 15.12 -9.76
CA GLU A 298 22.54 16.48 -9.24
C GLU A 298 22.48 17.51 -10.38
N GLY A 299 21.67 18.56 -10.19
CA GLY A 299 21.54 19.68 -11.14
C GLY A 299 20.27 19.72 -12.00
N ALA A 300 19.48 18.63 -12.08
CA ALA A 300 18.19 18.65 -12.79
C ALA A 300 17.00 19.00 -11.88
N LEU A 301 16.93 18.35 -10.71
CA LEU A 301 15.91 18.58 -9.65
C LEU A 301 16.53 18.55 -8.22
N SER A 302 17.86 18.76 -8.13
CA SER A 302 18.71 18.86 -6.93
C SER A 302 19.07 17.58 -6.13
N TRP A 303 18.29 16.50 -6.17
CA TRP A 303 18.51 15.32 -5.30
C TRP A 303 18.92 14.06 -6.06
N GLU A 304 20.12 13.54 -5.76
CA GLU A 304 20.66 12.33 -6.38
C GLU A 304 20.00 11.07 -5.85
N THR A 305 19.41 10.28 -6.74
CA THR A 305 18.78 9.00 -6.37
C THR A 305 19.76 7.85 -6.62
N GLY A 306 19.60 6.77 -5.88
CA GLY A 306 20.40 5.57 -6.07
C GLY A 306 19.80 4.58 -7.07
N ARG A 307 20.39 3.37 -7.20
CA ARG A 307 19.75 2.26 -7.92
C ARG A 307 18.51 1.76 -7.20
N SER A 308 18.56 1.58 -5.90
CA SER A 308 17.42 1.20 -5.09
C SER A 308 16.36 2.30 -5.16
N TYR A 309 15.17 1.89 -5.55
CA TYR A 309 13.95 2.67 -5.41
C TYR A 309 12.98 1.90 -4.51
N ASP A 310 13.48 1.23 -3.46
CA ASP A 310 12.66 0.52 -2.47
C ASP A 310 11.54 1.39 -1.90
N PHE A 311 11.84 2.67 -1.72
CA PHE A 311 10.92 3.70 -1.24
C PHE A 311 10.34 3.43 0.15
N GLN A 312 10.78 2.39 0.87
CA GLN A 312 10.08 1.90 2.08
C GLN A 312 8.62 1.54 1.77
N ALA A 313 8.38 1.07 0.54
CA ALA A 313 7.07 0.73 -0.02
C ALA A 313 6.45 -0.50 0.66
N ALA A 314 5.16 -0.74 0.40
CA ALA A 314 4.47 -1.93 0.92
C ALA A 314 5.13 -3.22 0.41
N ILE A 315 5.49 -3.26 -0.86
CA ILE A 315 6.31 -4.30 -1.47
C ILE A 315 7.70 -3.72 -1.74
N ARG A 316 8.71 -4.27 -1.06
CA ARG A 316 10.12 -3.86 -1.14
C ARG A 316 10.73 -4.13 -2.51
N GLU A 317 11.92 -3.59 -2.75
CA GLU A 317 12.66 -3.65 -4.01
C GLU A 317 12.62 -5.05 -4.68
N TYR A 318 12.88 -6.10 -3.92
CA TYR A 318 12.96 -7.49 -4.40
C TYR A 318 11.73 -8.36 -4.03
N GLY A 319 10.60 -7.75 -3.67
CA GLY A 319 9.32 -8.44 -3.52
C GLY A 319 9.01 -8.92 -2.11
N GLN A 320 9.89 -8.59 -1.15
CA GLN A 320 9.65 -8.78 0.28
C GLN A 320 8.53 -7.84 0.74
N LEU A 321 7.81 -8.24 1.78
CA LEU A 321 6.73 -7.42 2.32
C LEU A 321 7.25 -6.55 3.47
N HIS A 322 6.99 -5.25 3.38
CA HIS A 322 7.14 -4.34 4.50
C HIS A 322 5.95 -4.48 5.46
N PRO A 323 6.07 -4.23 6.78
CA PRO A 323 4.91 -4.18 7.70
C PRO A 323 3.74 -3.29 7.21
N ARG A 324 4.04 -2.32 6.35
CA ARG A 324 3.07 -1.44 5.68
C ARG A 324 2.09 -2.22 4.79
N PHE A 325 2.52 -3.33 4.19
CA PHE A 325 1.65 -4.20 3.40
C PHE A 325 0.48 -4.74 4.23
N GLY A 326 0.74 -5.18 5.47
CA GLY A 326 -0.31 -5.66 6.37
C GLY A 326 -1.37 -4.58 6.63
N ILE A 327 -0.93 -3.33 6.83
CA ILE A 327 -1.83 -2.18 7.02
C ILE A 327 -2.65 -1.93 5.75
N ALA A 328 -2.01 -1.81 4.59
CA ALA A 328 -2.69 -1.57 3.32
C ALA A 328 -3.68 -2.71 2.99
N LYS A 329 -3.32 -3.96 3.30
CA LYS A 329 -4.18 -5.13 3.12
C LYS A 329 -5.45 -5.07 3.97
N ARG A 330 -5.33 -4.77 5.27
CA ARG A 330 -6.51 -4.64 6.15
C ARG A 330 -7.47 -3.56 5.65
N LEU A 331 -6.94 -2.40 5.28
CA LEU A 331 -7.74 -1.28 4.74
C LEU A 331 -8.42 -1.67 3.42
N GLY A 332 -7.69 -2.32 2.51
CA GLY A 332 -8.24 -2.75 1.22
C GLY A 332 -9.33 -3.81 1.33
N TRP A 333 -9.16 -4.79 2.21
CA TRP A 333 -10.19 -5.81 2.47
C TRP A 333 -11.48 -5.20 3.04
N PHE A 334 -11.34 -4.18 3.88
CA PHE A 334 -12.48 -3.46 4.42
C PHE A 334 -13.20 -2.67 3.32
N ILE A 335 -12.45 -1.89 2.53
CA ILE A 335 -12.99 -1.15 1.38
C ILE A 335 -13.70 -2.08 0.41
N HIS A 336 -13.09 -3.21 0.06
CA HIS A 336 -13.69 -4.17 -0.87
C HIS A 336 -15.04 -4.70 -0.36
N SER A 337 -15.14 -4.98 0.95
CA SER A 337 -16.37 -5.50 1.56
C SER A 337 -17.46 -4.43 1.69
N PHE A 338 -17.09 -3.15 1.72
CA PHE A 338 -17.99 -2.00 1.93
C PHE A 338 -17.84 -0.93 0.84
N ASN A 339 -17.55 -1.33 -0.40
CA ASN A 339 -17.25 -0.41 -1.50
C ASN A 339 -18.38 0.61 -1.70
N GLU A 340 -19.64 0.16 -1.66
CA GLU A 340 -20.80 1.04 -1.84
C GLU A 340 -20.86 2.12 -0.75
N PHE A 341 -20.62 1.75 0.51
CA PHE A 341 -20.54 2.70 1.61
C PHE A 341 -19.41 3.72 1.37
N PHE A 342 -18.20 3.27 1.04
CA PHE A 342 -17.07 4.17 0.77
C PHE A 342 -17.27 5.03 -0.48
N ALA A 343 -17.99 4.56 -1.49
CA ALA A 343 -18.25 5.33 -2.71
C ALA A 343 -19.39 6.36 -2.52
N ALA A 344 -20.31 6.12 -1.58
CA ALA A 344 -21.48 7.00 -1.36
C ALA A 344 -21.32 7.96 -0.16
N SER A 345 -20.59 7.55 0.88
CA SER A 345 -20.53 8.32 2.14
C SER A 345 -19.69 9.59 2.03
N GLN A 346 -20.01 10.58 2.86
CA GLN A 346 -19.38 11.90 2.94
C GLN A 346 -19.09 12.27 4.42
N PRO A 347 -18.33 13.35 4.70
CA PRO A 347 -18.16 13.85 6.06
C PRO A 347 -19.50 14.21 6.69
N ALA A 348 -19.72 13.77 7.93
CA ALA A 348 -20.90 14.07 8.72
C ALA A 348 -20.54 15.05 9.84
N GLU A 349 -20.42 16.33 9.49
CA GLU A 349 -20.08 17.39 10.45
C GLU A 349 -21.14 17.50 11.56
N GLY A 350 -20.67 17.68 12.80
CA GLY A 350 -21.55 17.80 13.97
C GLY A 350 -22.21 16.48 14.43
N ALA A 351 -21.93 15.34 13.79
CA ALA A 351 -22.44 14.03 14.20
C ALA A 351 -21.89 13.58 15.57
N ILE A 352 -20.72 14.06 15.98
CA ILE A 352 -20.16 13.79 17.30
C ILE A 352 -20.91 14.64 18.34
N GLY A 353 -21.57 13.98 19.27
CA GLY A 353 -22.20 14.60 20.44
C GLY A 353 -21.18 14.90 21.54
N SER A 354 -20.40 13.89 21.93
CA SER A 354 -19.32 14.04 22.90
C SER A 354 -18.24 12.97 22.68
N ILE A 355 -17.00 13.29 23.05
CA ILE A 355 -15.89 12.35 23.03
C ILE A 355 -15.06 12.46 24.30
N ALA A 356 -14.57 11.33 24.80
CA ALA A 356 -13.65 11.24 25.91
C ALA A 356 -12.43 10.40 25.53
N PRO A 357 -11.21 10.74 26.00
CA PRO A 357 -10.88 11.95 26.75
C PRO A 357 -11.01 13.22 25.89
N ALA A 358 -11.15 14.38 26.54
CA ALA A 358 -11.20 15.66 25.82
C ALA A 358 -9.95 15.85 24.95
N GLY A 359 -10.13 16.47 23.78
CA GLY A 359 -9.07 16.68 22.80
C GLY A 359 -8.63 15.43 22.03
N LEU A 360 -9.34 14.29 22.14
CA LEU A 360 -9.20 13.20 21.16
C LEU A 360 -9.76 13.68 19.81
N GLU A 361 -8.90 13.69 18.79
CA GLU A 361 -9.30 14.05 17.43
C GLU A 361 -10.21 12.95 16.86
N ALA A 362 -11.34 13.38 16.31
CA ALA A 362 -12.32 12.48 15.73
C ALA A 362 -13.04 13.09 14.54
N ALA A 363 -13.39 12.23 13.58
CA ALA A 363 -14.20 12.57 12.42
C ALA A 363 -15.25 11.49 12.19
N VAL A 364 -16.33 11.84 11.49
CA VAL A 364 -17.39 10.90 11.12
C VAL A 364 -17.60 10.95 9.63
N ARG A 365 -17.65 9.78 9.00
CA ARG A 365 -18.03 9.59 7.60
C ARG A 365 -19.33 8.80 7.56
N SER A 366 -20.33 9.24 6.80
CA SER A 366 -21.65 8.60 6.75
C SER A 366 -22.31 8.70 5.37
N ASP A 367 -23.13 7.70 5.02
CA ASP A 367 -24.04 7.70 3.88
C ASP A 367 -25.50 8.03 4.30
N GLY A 368 -25.70 8.49 5.54
CA GLY A 368 -27.00 8.76 6.15
C GLY A 368 -27.67 7.56 6.81
N LYS A 369 -27.17 6.32 6.58
CA LYS A 369 -27.69 5.08 7.21
C LYS A 369 -26.64 4.42 8.10
N SER A 370 -25.43 4.28 7.57
CA SER A 370 -24.25 3.73 8.24
C SER A 370 -23.23 4.85 8.49
N ALA A 371 -22.29 4.62 9.40
CA ALA A 371 -21.21 5.55 9.66
C ALA A 371 -19.90 4.84 10.07
N LEU A 372 -18.79 5.55 9.84
CA LEU A 372 -17.50 5.26 10.45
C LEU A 372 -17.11 6.43 11.36
N VAL A 373 -16.74 6.09 12.59
CA VAL A 373 -16.09 7.02 13.51
C VAL A 373 -14.59 6.82 13.41
N ILE A 374 -13.89 7.82 12.88
CA ILE A 374 -12.43 7.84 12.82
C ILE A 374 -11.92 8.48 14.10
N LEU A 375 -11.08 7.79 14.88
CA LEU A 375 -10.42 8.31 16.08
C LEU A 375 -8.91 8.33 15.89
N ARG A 376 -8.24 9.43 16.21
CA ARG A 376 -6.79 9.61 16.01
C ARG A 376 -6.09 9.93 17.34
N ASN A 377 -5.27 8.99 17.82
CA ASN A 377 -4.38 9.20 18.95
C ASN A 377 -2.98 9.58 18.49
N TYR A 378 -2.84 10.81 18.01
CA TYR A 378 -1.57 11.42 17.62
C TYR A 378 -1.42 12.76 18.35
N ASP A 379 -0.17 13.16 18.63
CA ASP A 379 0.09 14.53 19.04
C ASP A 379 0.11 15.44 17.81
N THR A 380 -0.88 16.33 17.72
CA THR A 380 -1.01 17.29 16.63
C THR A 380 -0.42 18.66 16.99
N GLU A 381 0.11 18.86 18.21
CA GLU A 381 0.82 20.09 18.54
C GLU A 381 2.18 20.11 17.82
N LEU A 382 2.27 20.93 16.78
CA LEU A 382 3.52 21.23 16.09
C LEU A 382 4.53 21.81 17.10
N PRO A 383 5.81 21.38 17.08
CA PRO A 383 6.86 22.19 17.68
C PRO A 383 6.86 23.57 17.00
N ARG A 384 6.87 24.64 17.81
CA ARG A 384 7.22 25.99 17.33
C ARG A 384 8.58 25.91 16.64
N GLU A 385 8.72 26.66 15.54
CA GLU A 385 9.92 26.74 14.71
C GLU A 385 11.20 26.70 15.56
N SER A 386 11.96 25.60 15.47
CA SER A 386 13.34 25.54 15.94
C SER A 386 14.24 25.96 14.78
N THR A 387 15.18 26.86 15.05
CA THR A 387 16.13 27.39 14.07
C THR A 387 17.37 26.54 13.88
N ASP A 388 17.46 25.37 14.51
CA ASP A 388 18.68 24.53 14.48
C ASP A 388 18.39 23.15 13.86
N ALA A 389 19.00 22.88 12.70
CA ALA A 389 18.63 21.76 11.82
C ALA A 389 19.15 20.38 12.27
N THR A 390 20.13 20.33 13.18
CA THR A 390 20.80 19.10 13.62
C THR A 390 20.14 18.42 14.83
N GLU A 391 19.35 19.15 15.63
CA GLU A 391 18.55 18.56 16.74
C GLU A 391 17.17 18.05 16.29
N VAL A 392 16.76 18.29 15.04
CA VAL A 392 15.37 18.15 14.56
C VAL A 392 14.96 16.73 14.19
N VAL A 393 15.88 15.83 13.81
CA VAL A 393 15.50 14.55 13.15
C VAL A 393 15.15 13.44 14.16
N ALA A 394 15.89 13.32 15.27
CA ALA A 394 15.61 12.32 16.31
C ALA A 394 14.61 12.83 17.38
N ASP A 395 14.64 14.14 17.65
CA ASP A 395 13.91 14.75 18.77
C ASP A 395 12.47 15.12 18.41
N ASN A 396 12.15 15.37 17.13
CA ASN A 396 10.78 15.65 16.69
C ASN A 396 9.89 14.42 16.56
N TYR A 397 10.47 13.23 16.41
CA TYR A 397 9.67 12.00 16.43
C TYR A 397 9.41 11.57 17.88
N ALA A 398 10.42 11.63 18.76
CA ALA A 398 10.33 11.24 20.17
C ALA A 398 9.41 12.14 21.03
N ARG A 399 9.19 13.41 20.63
CA ARG A 399 8.40 14.40 21.41
C ARG A 399 6.92 14.53 21.00
N ARG A 400 6.44 13.77 20.01
CA ARG A 400 5.06 13.85 19.47
C ARG A 400 4.16 12.69 19.88
N HIS A 401 4.40 12.10 21.04
CA HIS A 401 3.70 10.89 21.47
C HIS A 401 2.68 11.25 22.55
N ARG A 402 1.44 11.43 22.11
CA ARG A 402 0.31 11.25 23.01
C ARG A 402 0.30 9.78 23.42
N GLY A 403 0.61 9.53 24.70
CA GLY A 403 0.61 8.18 25.26
C GLY A 403 -0.75 7.49 25.08
N LYS A 404 -0.81 6.20 25.41
CA LYS A 404 -2.04 5.40 25.36
C LYS A 404 -3.22 6.14 26.02
N LEU A 405 -4.29 6.38 25.27
CA LEU A 405 -5.53 6.95 25.79
C LEU A 405 -6.39 5.86 26.39
N LYS A 406 -6.87 6.10 27.61
CA LYS A 406 -7.67 5.15 28.37
C LYS A 406 -9.12 5.58 28.47
N ASN A 407 -10.02 4.61 28.60
CA ASN A 407 -11.46 4.83 28.78
C ASN A 407 -12.07 5.71 27.68
N VAL A 408 -11.67 5.49 26.43
CA VAL A 408 -12.19 6.18 25.27
C VAL A 408 -13.68 5.89 25.13
N ARG A 409 -14.50 6.94 25.02
CA ARG A 409 -15.94 6.84 24.79
C ARG A 409 -16.35 7.81 23.69
N VAL A 410 -17.24 7.34 22.83
CA VAL A 410 -17.82 8.14 21.76
C VAL A 410 -19.32 8.19 21.95
N SER A 411 -19.88 9.38 21.77
CA SER A 411 -21.32 9.57 21.67
C SER A 411 -21.67 10.29 20.38
N LEU A 412 -22.56 9.71 19.59
CA LEU A 412 -23.02 10.23 18.31
C LEU A 412 -24.46 10.73 18.40
N LYS A 413 -24.73 11.84 17.74
CA LYS A 413 -26.08 12.33 17.45
C LYS A 413 -26.61 11.57 16.24
N LYS A 414 -27.80 10.99 16.36
CA LYS A 414 -28.47 10.33 15.25
C LYS A 414 -29.28 11.34 14.43
N PRO A 415 -29.52 11.07 13.13
CA PRO A 415 -30.37 11.92 12.30
C PRO A 415 -31.81 12.07 12.83
N ASP A 416 -32.32 11.07 13.56
CA ASP A 416 -33.65 11.07 14.17
C ASP A 416 -33.74 11.87 15.49
N GLY A 417 -32.65 12.52 15.91
CA GLY A 417 -32.54 13.25 17.17
C GLY A 417 -32.16 12.39 18.38
N GLY A 418 -32.02 11.07 18.21
CA GLY A 418 -31.51 10.16 19.23
C GLY A 418 -30.00 10.27 19.46
N GLN A 419 -29.49 9.50 20.43
CA GLN A 419 -28.07 9.44 20.75
C GLN A 419 -27.61 7.98 20.83
N LEU A 420 -26.39 7.70 20.35
CA LEU A 420 -25.72 6.40 20.50
C LEU A 420 -24.38 6.61 21.19
N SER A 421 -24.20 6.01 22.36
CA SER A 421 -22.96 6.07 23.14
C SER A 421 -22.35 4.68 23.30
N PHE A 422 -21.04 4.57 23.07
CA PHE A 422 -20.27 3.32 23.17
C PHE A 422 -18.80 3.57 23.54
N PRO A 423 -18.10 2.57 24.12
CA PRO A 423 -18.65 1.33 24.69
C PRO A 423 -19.50 1.59 25.95
N GLN A 424 -20.36 0.62 26.29
CA GLN A 424 -21.28 0.68 27.43
C GLN A 424 -20.77 -0.13 28.63
N PHE A 425 -20.22 -1.31 28.40
CA PHE A 425 -19.91 -2.30 29.43
C PHE A 425 -18.40 -2.55 29.60
N VAL A 426 -17.60 -2.36 28.55
CA VAL A 426 -16.14 -2.57 28.60
C VAL A 426 -15.36 -1.26 28.57
N SER A 427 -14.15 -1.27 29.14
CA SER A 427 -13.18 -0.20 28.89
C SER A 427 -12.61 -0.36 27.50
N TYR A 428 -12.43 0.76 26.78
CA TYR A 428 -11.76 0.79 25.50
C TYR A 428 -10.62 1.79 25.56
N ASP A 429 -9.46 1.35 25.13
CA ASP A 429 -8.25 2.16 25.09
C ASP A 429 -7.72 2.22 23.66
N ILE A 430 -7.08 3.33 23.30
CA ILE A 430 -6.39 3.48 22.01
C ILE A 430 -4.90 3.67 22.29
N SER A 431 -4.07 2.80 21.72
CA SER A 431 -2.61 2.86 21.83
C SER A 431 -2.06 4.15 21.21
N GLU A 432 -0.85 4.53 21.60
CA GLU A 432 -0.15 5.67 21.00
C GLU A 432 0.06 5.50 19.48
N ASN A 433 0.07 6.60 18.73
CA ASN A 433 0.30 6.62 17.29
C ASN A 433 -0.70 5.75 16.50
N ARG A 434 -1.95 5.69 16.95
CA ARG A 434 -3.00 4.88 16.30
C ARG A 434 -4.14 5.71 15.76
N THR A 435 -4.61 5.28 14.61
CA THR A 435 -5.89 5.72 14.04
C THR A 435 -6.77 4.50 13.85
N VAL A 436 -8.02 4.59 14.26
CA VAL A 436 -8.99 3.50 14.15
C VAL A 436 -10.26 3.98 13.46
N GLY A 437 -10.89 3.10 12.67
CA GLY A 437 -12.19 3.33 12.04
C GLY A 437 -13.26 2.43 12.67
N LEU A 438 -14.05 2.97 13.59
CA LEU A 438 -15.06 2.21 14.32
C LEU A 438 -16.38 2.18 13.54
N PRO A 439 -16.94 1.00 13.23
CA PRO A 439 -18.19 0.86 12.49
C PRO A 439 -19.39 1.22 13.36
N VAL A 440 -20.35 1.92 12.77
CA VAL A 440 -21.62 2.29 13.40
C VAL A 440 -22.76 2.09 12.41
N GLU A 441 -23.82 1.42 12.85
CA GLU A 441 -25.01 1.08 12.05
C GLU A 441 -24.66 0.42 10.70
N MET A 442 -23.58 -0.37 10.66
CA MET A 442 -23.13 -1.05 9.44
C MET A 442 -24.05 -2.22 9.10
N SER A 443 -24.59 -2.23 7.88
CA SER A 443 -25.41 -3.33 7.39
C SER A 443 -24.57 -4.58 7.13
N LEU A 444 -25.06 -5.74 7.58
CA LEU A 444 -24.45 -7.04 7.34
C LEU A 444 -25.23 -7.81 6.26
N PRO A 445 -24.61 -8.77 5.54
CA PRO A 445 -25.27 -9.48 4.44
C PRO A 445 -26.53 -10.25 4.84
N SER A 446 -26.68 -10.64 6.11
CA SER A 446 -27.88 -11.30 6.64
C SER A 446 -29.09 -10.37 6.82
N GLY A 447 -28.95 -9.08 6.47
CA GLY A 447 -29.96 -8.05 6.75
C GLY A 447 -29.94 -7.55 8.20
N LEU A 448 -29.03 -8.07 9.02
CA LEU A 448 -28.77 -7.57 10.37
C LEU A 448 -27.94 -6.29 10.34
N THR A 449 -27.93 -5.56 11.46
CA THR A 449 -27.13 -4.34 11.59
C THR A 449 -26.15 -4.45 12.75
N LEU A 450 -24.87 -4.20 12.46
CA LEU A 450 -23.86 -3.91 13.46
C LEU A 450 -24.07 -2.49 13.97
N ALA A 451 -24.75 -2.36 15.12
CA ALA A 451 -25.09 -1.08 15.71
C ALA A 451 -23.82 -0.27 16.04
N TYR A 452 -22.84 -0.93 16.65
CA TYR A 452 -21.47 -0.42 16.77
C TYR A 452 -20.50 -1.56 17.09
N ALA A 453 -19.21 -1.33 16.86
CA ALA A 453 -18.13 -2.11 17.48
C ALA A 453 -16.98 -1.21 17.91
N THR A 454 -16.31 -1.57 19.01
CA THR A 454 -14.99 -1.01 19.35
C THR A 454 -13.83 -1.76 18.68
N ALA A 455 -14.14 -2.82 17.94
CA ALA A 455 -13.25 -3.47 16.98
C ALA A 455 -13.45 -2.90 15.58
N GLU A 456 -12.40 -2.94 14.77
CA GLU A 456 -12.46 -2.54 13.36
C GLU A 456 -12.92 -3.73 12.50
N ILE A 457 -13.58 -3.45 11.37
CA ILE A 457 -13.96 -4.50 10.41
C ILE A 457 -12.78 -4.78 9.48
N LEU A 458 -12.38 -6.06 9.37
CA LEU A 458 -11.41 -6.49 8.35
C LEU A 458 -12.12 -6.76 7.02
N SER A 459 -13.12 -7.64 7.03
CA SER A 459 -13.79 -8.09 5.81
C SER A 459 -15.10 -8.80 6.11
N VAL A 460 -15.95 -8.86 5.09
CA VAL A 460 -17.15 -9.69 5.08
C VAL A 460 -17.12 -10.61 3.87
N LYS A 461 -17.29 -11.91 4.11
CA LYS A 461 -17.44 -12.93 3.06
C LYS A 461 -18.85 -13.49 3.10
N HIS A 462 -19.46 -13.58 1.93
CA HIS A 462 -20.76 -14.19 1.74
C HIS A 462 -20.58 -15.54 1.05
N TRP A 463 -20.95 -16.61 1.73
CA TRP A 463 -20.97 -17.97 1.21
C TRP A 463 -22.39 -18.54 1.28
N MET A 464 -22.64 -19.59 0.51
CA MET A 464 -23.97 -20.17 0.32
C MET A 464 -24.65 -20.53 1.65
N VAL A 465 -23.89 -21.06 2.60
CA VAL A 465 -24.41 -21.51 3.90
C VAL A 465 -23.96 -20.64 5.08
N ARG A 466 -23.10 -19.63 4.84
CA ARG A 466 -22.54 -18.81 5.91
C ARG A 466 -22.09 -17.42 5.46
N ASN A 467 -22.39 -16.41 6.26
CA ASN A 467 -21.77 -15.09 6.24
C ASN A 467 -20.62 -15.05 7.26
N LEU A 468 -19.40 -14.78 6.83
CA LEU A 468 -18.25 -14.59 7.72
C LEU A 468 -17.91 -13.10 7.82
N VAL A 469 -18.06 -12.53 9.00
CA VAL A 469 -17.65 -11.16 9.36
C VAL A 469 -16.40 -11.26 10.20
N LEU A 470 -15.28 -10.75 9.69
CA LEU A 470 -14.01 -10.69 10.41
C LEU A 470 -13.85 -9.30 11.02
N LEU A 471 -13.77 -9.26 12.34
CA LEU A 471 -13.38 -8.08 13.11
C LEU A 471 -11.95 -8.24 13.58
N TYR A 472 -11.27 -7.15 13.90
CA TYR A 472 -9.98 -7.21 14.55
C TYR A 472 -9.78 -6.09 15.57
N SER A 473 -8.89 -6.36 16.52
CA SER A 473 -8.49 -5.39 17.54
C SER A 473 -6.98 -5.40 17.73
N ASP A 474 -6.44 -4.21 17.99
CA ASP A 474 -5.06 -4.00 18.42
C ASP A 474 -4.89 -4.05 19.94
N SER A 475 -6.00 -3.94 20.68
CA SER A 475 -6.00 -3.99 22.12
C SER A 475 -5.87 -5.43 22.59
N SER A 476 -5.04 -5.65 23.60
CA SER A 476 -5.09 -6.88 24.40
C SER A 476 -6.32 -6.91 25.32
N GLN A 477 -7.12 -5.85 25.34
CA GLN A 477 -8.37 -5.77 26.10
C GLN A 477 -9.56 -6.29 25.29
N PRO A 478 -10.62 -6.74 25.96
CA PRO A 478 -11.86 -7.10 25.31
C PRO A 478 -12.45 -5.93 24.51
N VAL A 479 -13.10 -6.26 23.41
CA VAL A 479 -13.91 -5.32 22.61
C VAL A 479 -15.39 -5.52 22.87
N GLU A 480 -16.17 -4.49 22.55
CA GLU A 480 -17.63 -4.54 22.60
C GLU A 480 -18.19 -4.54 21.17
N VAL A 481 -19.10 -5.46 20.89
CA VAL A 481 -19.81 -5.59 19.62
C VAL A 481 -21.30 -5.57 19.92
N ALA A 482 -22.02 -4.60 19.36
CA ALA A 482 -23.46 -4.45 19.56
C ALA A 482 -24.22 -4.63 18.25
N LEU A 483 -25.27 -5.44 18.28
CA LEU A 483 -26.06 -5.82 17.11
C LEU A 483 -27.54 -5.44 17.30
N ARG A 484 -28.16 -4.97 16.21
CA ARG A 484 -29.62 -4.91 16.08
C ARG A 484 -30.10 -6.22 15.50
N VAL A 485 -30.67 -7.07 16.36
CA VAL A 485 -31.10 -8.42 15.97
C VAL A 485 -32.48 -8.71 16.57
N PRO A 486 -33.46 -9.18 15.78
CA PRO A 486 -34.78 -9.57 16.29
C PRO A 486 -34.66 -10.61 17.40
N SER A 487 -35.49 -10.54 18.45
CA SER A 487 -35.43 -11.48 19.58
C SER A 487 -35.59 -12.96 19.18
N SER A 488 -36.18 -13.24 18.01
CA SER A 488 -36.33 -14.59 17.46
C SER A 488 -35.04 -15.23 16.95
N VAL A 489 -34.00 -14.44 16.64
CA VAL A 489 -32.72 -14.97 16.13
C VAL A 489 -31.89 -15.44 17.31
N ALA A 490 -31.76 -16.75 17.49
CA ALA A 490 -30.88 -17.32 18.51
C ALA A 490 -29.40 -17.05 18.21
N HIS A 491 -28.55 -17.13 19.24
CA HIS A 491 -27.12 -17.01 19.10
C HIS A 491 -26.38 -18.08 19.90
N GLU A 492 -25.19 -18.43 19.45
CA GLU A 492 -24.24 -19.31 20.11
C GLU A 492 -22.87 -18.61 20.19
N LEU A 493 -22.15 -18.81 21.29
CA LEU A 493 -20.90 -18.13 21.58
C LEU A 493 -19.75 -19.14 21.63
N VAL A 494 -18.66 -18.84 20.92
CA VAL A 494 -17.46 -19.68 20.87
C VAL A 494 -16.26 -18.85 21.35
N GLY A 495 -15.31 -19.53 22.00
CA GLY A 495 -14.11 -18.91 22.55
C GLY A 495 -14.42 -18.01 23.75
N GLU A 496 -13.66 -16.92 23.89
CA GLU A 496 -13.82 -15.97 25.00
C GLU A 496 -14.82 -14.85 24.63
N THR A 497 -16.06 -15.28 24.42
CA THR A 497 -17.19 -14.42 24.04
C THR A 497 -18.30 -14.49 25.07
N GLU A 498 -18.84 -13.34 25.46
CA GLU A 498 -19.88 -13.21 26.50
C GLU A 498 -21.00 -12.27 26.03
N CYS A 499 -22.26 -12.66 26.20
CA CYS A 499 -23.41 -11.78 25.99
C CYS A 499 -23.65 -10.93 27.24
N LEU A 500 -23.57 -9.61 27.12
CA LEU A 500 -23.67 -8.65 28.22
C LEU A 500 -25.07 -8.05 28.37
N SER A 501 -25.85 -8.02 27.28
CA SER A 501 -27.19 -7.45 27.24
C SER A 501 -27.98 -8.04 26.09
N GLU A 502 -29.26 -8.34 26.32
CA GLU A 502 -30.24 -8.78 25.30
C GLU A 502 -31.42 -7.83 25.14
N ASN A 503 -31.29 -6.59 25.62
CA ASN A 503 -32.35 -5.59 25.58
C ASN A 503 -32.56 -5.03 24.15
N SER A 504 -32.73 -3.71 24.01
CA SER A 504 -32.92 -3.07 22.70
C SER A 504 -31.76 -3.27 21.72
N LEU A 505 -30.56 -3.54 22.24
CA LEU A 505 -29.38 -3.98 21.51
C LEU A 505 -28.85 -5.24 22.17
N ARG A 506 -28.45 -6.22 21.35
CA ARG A 506 -27.67 -7.35 21.82
C ARG A 506 -26.20 -6.97 21.84
N VAL A 507 -25.58 -6.99 23.01
CA VAL A 507 -24.21 -6.50 23.22
C VAL A 507 -23.33 -7.63 23.71
N PHE A 508 -22.19 -7.80 23.06
CA PHE A 508 -21.25 -8.87 23.30
C PHE A 508 -19.89 -8.30 23.68
N LYS A 509 -19.23 -8.95 24.64
CA LYS A 509 -17.81 -8.78 24.93
C LYS A 509 -17.04 -9.90 24.25
N MET A 510 -15.97 -9.55 23.55
CA MET A 510 -15.12 -10.51 22.83
C MET A 510 -13.65 -10.25 23.16
N ASN A 511 -12.88 -11.29 23.51
CA ASN A 511 -11.43 -11.17 23.69
C ASN A 511 -10.68 -11.58 22.41
N PRO A 512 -9.71 -10.80 21.92
CA PRO A 512 -8.92 -11.16 20.75
C PRO A 512 -7.90 -12.26 21.08
N GLY A 513 -7.53 -13.08 20.08
CA GLY A 513 -6.51 -14.15 20.22
C GLY A 513 -7.03 -15.56 19.94
N ASN A 514 -8.21 -15.89 20.48
CA ASN A 514 -8.73 -17.26 20.50
C ASN A 514 -9.90 -17.48 19.53
N LEU A 515 -9.93 -16.75 18.42
CA LEU A 515 -11.04 -16.76 17.44
C LEU A 515 -12.43 -16.62 18.10
N SER A 516 -12.52 -15.78 19.14
CA SER A 516 -13.77 -15.47 19.82
C SER A 516 -14.85 -15.11 18.79
N THR A 517 -15.98 -15.82 18.82
CA THR A 517 -16.96 -15.79 17.74
C THR A 517 -18.38 -15.74 18.27
N ILE A 518 -19.22 -14.95 17.58
CA ILE A 518 -20.68 -14.94 17.71
C ILE A 518 -21.25 -15.66 16.49
N LEU A 519 -22.03 -16.73 16.72
CA LEU A 519 -22.81 -17.41 15.68
C LEU A 519 -24.27 -17.02 15.84
N LEU A 520 -24.87 -16.45 14.79
CA LEU A 520 -26.27 -16.04 14.76
C LEU A 520 -27.04 -16.96 13.82
N ASN A 521 -28.13 -17.53 14.34
CA ASN A 521 -29.00 -18.44 13.61
C ASN A 521 -29.86 -17.68 12.59
N THR A 522 -29.20 -17.30 11.50
CA THR A 522 -29.73 -16.64 10.31
C THR A 522 -29.59 -17.60 9.14
N ASP A 523 -30.25 -17.31 8.02
CA ASP A 523 -30.14 -18.11 6.79
C ASP A 523 -29.61 -17.22 5.65
N PRO A 524 -28.33 -17.34 5.26
CA PRO A 524 -27.29 -18.22 5.83
C PRO A 524 -26.77 -17.77 7.21
N ILE A 525 -26.13 -18.68 7.96
CA ILE A 525 -25.62 -18.42 9.33
C ILE A 525 -24.67 -17.23 9.32
N THR A 526 -24.80 -16.31 10.28
CA THR A 526 -23.88 -15.17 10.41
C THR A 526 -22.86 -15.48 11.50
N GLN A 527 -21.61 -15.64 11.10
CA GLN A 527 -20.46 -15.84 11.96
C GLN A 527 -19.67 -14.53 12.06
N ILE A 528 -19.56 -13.96 13.26
CA ILE A 528 -18.74 -12.78 13.54
C ILE A 528 -17.56 -13.22 14.38
N THR A 529 -16.35 -13.23 13.80
CA THR A 529 -15.12 -13.71 14.46
C THR A 529 -14.16 -12.55 14.70
N LEU A 530 -13.63 -12.45 15.92
CA LEU A 530 -12.64 -11.45 16.31
C LEU A 530 -11.20 -12.00 16.20
N LEU A 531 -10.38 -11.25 15.48
CA LEU A 531 -8.95 -11.49 15.29
C LEU A 531 -8.10 -10.53 16.11
N THR A 532 -6.85 -10.91 16.39
CA THR A 532 -5.82 -9.93 16.75
C THR A 532 -5.41 -9.13 15.51
N ARG A 533 -4.80 -7.95 15.70
CA ARG A 533 -4.22 -7.19 14.59
C ARG A 533 -3.18 -8.01 13.82
N TRP A 534 -2.34 -8.78 14.50
CA TRP A 534 -1.36 -9.65 13.83
C TRP A 534 -2.05 -10.69 12.95
N GLN A 535 -3.10 -11.36 13.46
CA GLN A 535 -3.88 -12.30 12.65
C GLN A 535 -4.49 -11.60 11.44
N ALA A 536 -5.09 -10.42 11.61
CA ALA A 536 -5.69 -9.63 10.54
C ALA A 536 -4.68 -9.22 9.43
N GLU A 537 -3.45 -8.88 9.81
CA GLU A 537 -2.37 -8.56 8.86
C GLU A 537 -1.81 -9.80 8.14
N ASN A 538 -2.08 -10.99 8.69
CA ASN A 538 -1.67 -12.29 8.16
C ASN A 538 -2.85 -13.11 7.60
N VAL A 539 -3.96 -12.44 7.27
CA VAL A 539 -5.07 -13.05 6.52
C VAL A 539 -4.77 -13.08 5.02
N TRP A 540 -5.09 -14.18 4.34
CA TRP A 540 -4.88 -14.39 2.92
C TRP A 540 -6.14 -14.96 2.25
N GLN A 541 -6.42 -14.54 1.02
CA GLN A 541 -7.47 -15.15 0.21
C GLN A 541 -6.90 -16.37 -0.52
N VAL A 542 -7.51 -17.54 -0.33
CA VAL A 542 -7.07 -18.82 -0.93
C VAL A 542 -8.28 -19.47 -1.59
N GLY A 543 -8.40 -19.34 -2.91
CA GLY A 543 -9.61 -19.74 -3.63
C GLY A 543 -10.86 -19.05 -3.04
N ARG A 544 -11.83 -19.84 -2.55
CA ARG A 544 -13.03 -19.33 -1.84
C ARG A 544 -12.85 -19.23 -0.33
N ALA A 545 -11.79 -19.83 0.22
CA ALA A 545 -11.49 -19.85 1.64
C ALA A 545 -10.72 -18.60 2.07
N VAL A 546 -10.69 -18.38 3.38
CA VAL A 546 -9.85 -17.35 4.02
C VAL A 546 -8.86 -18.03 4.94
N ALA A 547 -7.57 -17.74 4.79
CA ALA A 547 -6.51 -18.34 5.57
C ALA A 547 -5.89 -17.33 6.54
N ILE A 548 -5.46 -17.77 7.72
CA ILE A 548 -4.53 -17.04 8.59
C ILE A 548 -3.20 -17.79 8.55
N PHE A 549 -2.14 -17.12 8.11
CA PHE A 549 -0.80 -17.70 8.01
C PHE A 549 0.30 -16.63 8.08
N ALA A 550 1.35 -16.87 8.87
CA ALA A 550 2.42 -15.89 9.08
C ALA A 550 3.25 -15.57 7.83
N PHE A 551 3.24 -16.45 6.84
CA PHE A 551 3.98 -16.26 5.59
C PHE A 551 3.07 -15.82 4.46
N PRO A 552 3.57 -14.98 3.53
CA PRO A 552 2.87 -14.64 2.30
C PRO A 552 2.34 -15.88 1.60
N LEU A 553 1.03 -15.93 1.35
CA LEU A 553 0.34 -17.02 0.67
C LEU A 553 -0.38 -16.46 -0.56
N ILE A 554 0.17 -16.74 -1.73
CA ILE A 554 -0.31 -16.26 -3.03
C ILE A 554 -0.39 -17.41 -4.02
N ASP A 555 -1.51 -17.52 -4.75
CA ASP A 555 -1.70 -18.57 -5.76
C ASP A 555 -1.41 -19.96 -5.21
N ASN A 556 -1.96 -20.25 -4.02
CA ASN A 556 -1.76 -21.49 -3.29
C ASN A 556 -0.28 -21.81 -2.95
N ARG A 557 0.62 -20.83 -3.02
CA ARG A 557 2.03 -20.98 -2.67
C ARG A 557 2.43 -20.04 -1.56
N TYR A 558 3.14 -20.57 -0.57
CA TYR A 558 3.75 -19.73 0.44
C TYR A 558 5.20 -19.40 0.09
N GLU A 559 5.70 -18.26 0.55
CA GLU A 559 7.14 -17.97 0.61
C GLU A 559 7.53 -17.70 2.06
N ALA A 560 8.36 -18.58 2.63
CA ALA A 560 8.86 -18.44 3.98
C ALA A 560 10.33 -17.99 3.97
N THR A 561 10.71 -17.22 4.97
CA THR A 561 12.07 -16.71 5.13
C THR A 561 12.51 -16.91 6.58
N ALA A 562 13.67 -17.53 6.79
CA ALA A 562 14.21 -17.77 8.12
C ALA A 562 15.74 -17.90 8.10
N PRO A 563 16.40 -17.84 9.27
CA PRO A 563 17.82 -18.17 9.38
C PRO A 563 18.14 -19.57 8.86
N PRO A 564 19.36 -19.81 8.37
CA PRO A 564 19.82 -21.15 7.98
C PRO A 564 19.75 -22.14 9.13
N ASP A 565 19.61 -23.43 8.81
CA ASP A 565 19.56 -24.52 9.80
C ASP A 565 18.43 -24.33 10.84
N SER A 566 17.30 -23.76 10.39
CA SER A 566 16.12 -23.57 11.23
C SER A 566 14.99 -24.51 10.81
N HIS A 567 14.12 -24.81 11.77
CA HIS A 567 12.87 -25.52 11.56
C HIS A 567 11.75 -24.71 12.20
N ILE A 568 10.74 -24.37 11.41
CA ILE A 568 9.58 -23.59 11.85
C ILE A 568 8.33 -24.45 11.69
N THR A 569 7.53 -24.52 12.76
CA THR A 569 6.17 -25.06 12.70
C THR A 569 5.20 -23.90 12.87
N GLU A 570 4.48 -23.56 11.81
CA GLU A 570 3.53 -22.45 11.80
C GLU A 570 2.11 -22.98 11.54
N PRO A 571 1.11 -22.62 12.37
CA PRO A 571 -0.28 -23.01 12.11
C PRO A 571 -0.86 -22.24 10.92
N LEU A 572 -1.44 -22.97 9.97
CA LEU A 572 -2.32 -22.46 8.93
C LEU A 572 -3.77 -22.70 9.35
N VAL A 573 -4.52 -21.63 9.58
CA VAL A 573 -5.95 -21.71 9.92
C VAL A 573 -6.78 -21.33 8.71
N LEU A 574 -7.64 -22.22 8.24
CA LEU A 574 -8.53 -22.00 7.10
C LEU A 574 -9.97 -21.85 7.57
N PHE A 575 -10.63 -20.76 7.21
CA PHE A 575 -12.08 -20.63 7.24
C PHE A 575 -12.64 -21.14 5.92
N LEU A 576 -13.45 -22.19 5.98
CA LEU A 576 -14.02 -22.85 4.82
C LEU A 576 -15.48 -22.41 4.58
N PRO A 577 -15.90 -22.29 3.31
CA PRO A 577 -17.25 -21.86 2.97
C PRO A 577 -18.35 -22.84 3.36
N GLU A 578 -18.00 -24.13 3.45
CA GLU A 578 -18.89 -25.23 3.77
C GLU A 578 -18.10 -26.32 4.51
N ILE A 579 -18.83 -27.26 5.11
CA ILE A 579 -18.22 -28.44 5.72
C ILE A 579 -17.72 -29.32 4.55
N PRO A 580 -16.42 -29.60 4.45
CA PRO A 580 -15.92 -30.42 3.36
C PRO A 580 -16.37 -31.88 3.55
N GLY A 581 -16.63 -32.58 2.45
CA GLY A 581 -16.95 -34.02 2.48
C GLY A 581 -15.79 -34.86 3.00
N GLU A 582 -14.56 -34.44 2.72
CA GLU A 582 -13.31 -35.01 3.22
C GLU A 582 -12.39 -33.89 3.72
N LEU A 583 -11.83 -34.06 4.91
CA LEU A 583 -10.93 -33.08 5.52
C LEU A 583 -9.50 -33.30 4.98
N PRO A 584 -8.71 -32.22 4.78
CA PRO A 584 -7.29 -32.37 4.49
C PRO A 584 -6.61 -33.22 5.56
N GLU A 585 -5.64 -34.05 5.15
CA GLU A 585 -4.86 -34.85 6.10
C GLU A 585 -4.21 -33.93 7.18
N GLY A 586 -4.23 -34.36 8.44
CA GLY A 586 -3.69 -33.58 9.56
C GLY A 586 -4.56 -32.39 10.00
N CYS A 587 -5.73 -32.18 9.39
CA CYS A 587 -6.64 -31.11 9.76
C CYS A 587 -7.24 -31.31 11.16
N SER A 588 -7.00 -30.35 12.05
CA SER A 588 -7.78 -30.20 13.27
C SER A 588 -9.04 -29.39 12.96
N TRP A 589 -10.17 -30.09 12.78
CA TRP A 589 -11.45 -29.50 12.37
C TRP A 589 -12.24 -28.93 13.55
N ASN A 590 -12.77 -27.72 13.38
CA ASN A 590 -13.76 -27.11 14.25
C ASN A 590 -15.08 -26.94 13.49
N GLU A 591 -16.07 -27.76 13.86
CA GLU A 591 -17.38 -27.80 13.22
C GLU A 591 -18.21 -26.53 13.44
N GLN A 592 -18.10 -25.86 14.58
CA GLN A 592 -18.87 -24.63 14.85
C GLN A 592 -18.38 -23.44 14.00
N LEU A 593 -17.05 -23.31 13.88
CA LEU A 593 -16.39 -22.19 13.19
C LEU A 593 -16.16 -22.45 11.70
N HIS A 594 -16.39 -23.68 11.22
CA HIS A 594 -16.00 -24.15 9.90
C HIS A 594 -14.51 -23.89 9.62
N THR A 595 -13.66 -24.20 10.60
CA THR A 595 -12.22 -23.97 10.47
C THR A 595 -11.41 -25.24 10.49
N CYS A 596 -10.42 -25.32 9.59
CA CYS A 596 -9.39 -26.35 9.58
C CYS A 596 -8.06 -25.75 10.00
N THR A 597 -7.43 -26.28 11.04
CA THR A 597 -6.07 -25.87 11.46
C THR A 597 -5.05 -26.95 11.10
N LEU A 598 -4.02 -26.58 10.35
CA LEU A 598 -2.95 -27.46 9.88
C LEU A 598 -1.59 -26.96 10.39
N PRO A 599 -0.74 -27.81 10.99
CA PRO A 599 0.64 -27.45 11.26
C PRO A 599 1.46 -27.51 9.96
N VAL A 600 2.07 -26.38 9.56
CA VAL A 600 2.98 -26.33 8.42
C VAL A 600 4.42 -26.36 8.93
N ASN A 601 5.12 -27.45 8.63
CA ASN A 601 6.50 -27.66 9.04
C ASN A 601 7.45 -27.28 7.91
N ILE A 602 8.30 -26.28 8.14
CA ILE A 602 9.20 -25.72 7.13
C ILE A 602 10.64 -25.87 7.64
N SER A 603 11.44 -26.62 6.91
CA SER A 603 12.87 -26.80 7.19
C SER A 603 13.70 -25.94 6.27
N PHE A 604 14.66 -25.21 6.82
CA PHE A 604 15.59 -24.37 6.08
C PHE A 604 16.97 -25.02 6.09
N PRO A 605 17.59 -25.24 4.93
CA PRO A 605 18.87 -25.92 4.88
C PRO A 605 19.97 -25.07 5.54
N ALA A 606 21.02 -25.74 6.01
CA ALA A 606 22.21 -25.07 6.46
C ALA A 606 22.96 -24.51 5.24
N ILE A 607 23.18 -23.19 5.23
CA ILE A 607 24.08 -22.50 4.30
C ILE A 607 25.27 -21.95 5.09
N LYS A 608 26.47 -22.05 4.53
CA LYS A 608 27.70 -21.60 5.20
C LYS A 608 28.55 -20.77 4.23
N PRO A 609 28.16 -19.51 3.97
CA PRO A 609 29.01 -18.64 3.17
C PRO A 609 30.37 -18.47 3.84
N THR A 610 31.43 -18.44 3.03
CA THR A 610 32.72 -17.96 3.52
C THR A 610 32.63 -16.45 3.68
N ILE A 611 32.90 -15.95 4.89
CA ILE A 611 32.83 -14.53 5.21
C ILE A 611 34.25 -13.99 5.34
N GLN A 612 34.57 -12.92 4.61
CA GLN A 612 35.80 -12.17 4.74
C GLN A 612 35.48 -10.71 5.03
N GLN A 613 36.17 -10.13 6.00
CA GLN A 613 36.03 -8.73 6.35
C GLN A 613 37.38 -8.05 6.31
N HIS A 614 37.45 -6.92 5.62
CA HIS A 614 38.65 -6.11 5.52
C HIS A 614 38.29 -4.64 5.35
N ARG A 615 39.32 -3.78 5.40
CA ARG A 615 39.18 -2.35 5.15
C ARG A 615 39.95 -1.94 3.90
N GLU A 616 39.36 -1.05 3.12
CA GLU A 616 40.00 -0.38 1.98
C GLU A 616 39.80 1.13 2.12
N GLY A 617 40.81 1.83 2.64
CA GLY A 617 40.66 3.22 3.05
C GLY A 617 39.59 3.35 4.14
N ASP A 618 38.61 4.22 3.92
CA ASP A 618 37.51 4.50 4.86
C ASP A 618 36.33 3.52 4.72
N TRP A 619 36.45 2.53 3.83
CA TRP A 619 35.41 1.53 3.60
C TRP A 619 35.63 0.29 4.46
N GLN A 620 34.57 -0.13 5.15
CA GLN A 620 34.45 -1.49 5.66
C GLN A 620 33.85 -2.36 4.56
N ILE A 621 34.50 -3.50 4.27
CA ILE A 621 34.07 -4.44 3.24
C ILE A 621 33.77 -5.77 3.91
N THR A 622 32.59 -6.32 3.61
CA THR A 622 32.21 -7.69 3.95
C THR A 622 31.93 -8.45 2.67
N GLU A 623 32.73 -9.48 2.41
CA GLU A 623 32.55 -10.40 1.29
C GLU A 623 31.93 -11.71 1.78
N LEU A 624 30.85 -12.13 1.13
CA LEU A 624 30.21 -13.42 1.33
C LEU A 624 30.37 -14.24 0.05
N LEU A 625 31.04 -15.39 0.14
CA LEU A 625 31.17 -16.32 -0.97
C LEU A 625 30.26 -17.53 -0.75
N PHE A 626 29.28 -17.68 -1.63
CA PHE A 626 28.36 -18.81 -1.68
C PHE A 626 28.80 -19.80 -2.75
N GLN A 627 28.84 -21.08 -2.40
CA GLN A 627 29.09 -22.17 -3.33
C GLN A 627 27.80 -22.56 -4.05
N PRO A 628 27.86 -23.18 -5.25
CA PRO A 628 26.66 -23.64 -5.96
C PRO A 628 25.73 -24.50 -5.08
N ASN A 629 26.31 -25.33 -4.20
CA ASN A 629 25.54 -26.21 -3.32
C ASN A 629 24.84 -25.48 -2.16
N ASP A 630 25.23 -24.23 -1.82
CA ASP A 630 24.49 -23.42 -0.84
C ASP A 630 23.10 -23.01 -1.35
N PHE A 631 22.90 -23.01 -2.67
CA PHE A 631 21.61 -22.74 -3.31
C PHE A 631 20.78 -24.01 -3.56
N LYS A 632 21.27 -25.17 -3.09
CA LYS A 632 20.53 -26.42 -3.21
C LYS A 632 19.30 -26.37 -2.29
N ASP A 633 18.15 -26.72 -2.85
CA ASP A 633 16.84 -26.80 -2.17
C ASP A 633 16.26 -25.45 -1.70
N ILE A 634 16.88 -24.29 -1.96
CA ILE A 634 16.30 -22.96 -1.68
C ILE A 634 15.89 -22.24 -2.96
N ASP A 635 14.94 -21.32 -2.85
CA ASP A 635 14.53 -20.46 -3.96
C ASP A 635 15.43 -19.26 -4.10
N ASP A 636 15.87 -18.69 -2.98
CA ASP A 636 16.79 -17.55 -2.93
C ASP A 636 17.48 -17.43 -1.55
N ILE A 637 18.49 -16.56 -1.47
CA ILE A 637 19.08 -16.06 -0.23
C ILE A 637 18.70 -14.59 -0.10
N LEU A 638 18.05 -14.23 1.00
CA LEU A 638 17.79 -12.85 1.36
C LEU A 638 18.96 -12.34 2.22
N ILE A 639 19.68 -11.34 1.72
CA ILE A 639 20.66 -10.61 2.54
C ILE A 639 19.94 -9.45 3.20
N ARG A 640 19.99 -9.42 4.53
CA ARG A 640 19.52 -8.32 5.36
C ARG A 640 20.73 -7.61 5.95
N VAL A 641 20.79 -6.30 5.76
CA VAL A 641 21.84 -5.44 6.27
C VAL A 641 21.23 -4.38 7.19
N ARG A 642 21.82 -4.21 8.37
CA ARG A 642 21.56 -3.07 9.26
C ARG A 642 22.82 -2.25 9.36
N SER A 643 22.71 -0.94 9.17
CA SER A 643 23.87 -0.08 9.23
C SER A 643 23.54 1.31 9.73
N SER A 644 24.46 1.88 10.50
CA SER A 644 24.48 3.32 10.79
C SER A 644 25.22 4.15 9.73
N SER A 645 25.67 3.53 8.63
CA SER A 645 26.41 4.21 7.58
C SER A 645 25.53 5.17 6.79
N GLN A 646 26.09 6.32 6.45
CA GLN A 646 25.47 7.27 5.53
C GLN A 646 25.42 6.75 4.09
N GLU A 647 26.32 5.82 3.74
CA GLU A 647 26.38 5.22 2.41
C GLU A 647 26.80 3.74 2.51
N ALA A 648 25.88 2.85 2.14
CA ALA A 648 26.14 1.41 2.06
C ALA A 648 25.74 0.84 0.70
N TYR A 649 26.58 0.00 0.10
CA TYR A 649 26.39 -0.55 -1.25
C TYR A 649 26.52 -2.08 -1.26
N ALA A 650 25.76 -2.73 -2.13
CA ALA A 650 25.78 -4.17 -2.33
C ALA A 650 26.09 -4.49 -3.78
N TYR A 651 27.00 -5.44 -3.95
CA TYR A 651 27.36 -5.98 -5.24
C TYR A 651 27.17 -7.49 -5.23
N VAL A 652 26.69 -8.04 -6.34
CA VAL A 652 26.62 -9.48 -6.58
C VAL A 652 27.39 -9.76 -7.86
N ASN A 653 28.45 -10.56 -7.78
CA ASN A 653 29.38 -10.82 -8.89
C ASN A 653 29.85 -9.52 -9.58
N ASP A 654 30.29 -8.55 -8.76
CA ASP A 654 30.76 -7.22 -9.18
C ASP A 654 29.70 -6.30 -9.82
N ILE A 655 28.45 -6.74 -9.91
CA ILE A 655 27.32 -5.91 -10.34
C ILE A 655 26.74 -5.18 -9.13
N TRP A 656 26.64 -3.85 -9.18
CA TRP A 656 25.93 -3.08 -8.16
C TRP A 656 24.42 -3.38 -8.21
N VAL A 657 23.87 -3.97 -7.15
CA VAL A 657 22.48 -4.45 -7.16
C VAL A 657 21.54 -3.61 -6.31
N SER A 658 22.05 -3.00 -5.24
CA SER A 658 21.24 -2.17 -4.34
C SER A 658 22.17 -1.36 -3.45
N GLU A 659 21.61 -0.41 -2.71
CA GLU A 659 22.30 0.46 -1.76
C GLU A 659 21.29 1.00 -0.75
N SER A 660 21.81 1.52 0.37
CA SER A 660 21.03 2.25 1.35
C SER A 660 21.75 3.53 1.74
N PHE A 661 21.00 4.62 1.79
CA PHE A 661 21.44 5.90 2.30
C PHE A 661 20.77 6.25 3.64
N ILE A 662 20.14 5.27 4.31
CA ILE A 662 19.49 5.46 5.61
C ILE A 662 20.45 5.05 6.73
N PRO A 663 20.98 5.99 7.52
CA PRO A 663 21.95 5.73 8.59
C PRO A 663 21.25 5.33 9.91
N ASP A 664 20.29 4.42 9.85
CA ASP A 664 19.53 3.96 11.02
C ASP A 664 19.78 2.45 11.24
N PRO A 665 20.46 2.05 12.32
CA PRO A 665 20.72 0.64 12.60
C PRO A 665 19.43 -0.18 12.90
N LEU A 666 18.30 0.47 13.16
CA LEU A 666 16.99 -0.19 13.30
C LEU A 666 16.31 -0.43 11.95
N TYR A 667 16.71 0.31 10.91
CA TYR A 667 16.23 0.07 9.55
C TYR A 667 17.01 -1.06 8.89
N SER A 668 16.29 -2.03 8.34
CA SER A 668 16.88 -3.12 7.57
C SER A 668 16.74 -2.86 6.08
N TRP A 669 17.87 -2.81 5.39
CA TRP A 669 17.96 -2.84 3.94
C TRP A 669 18.15 -4.29 3.49
N GLU A 670 17.42 -4.71 2.45
CA GLU A 670 17.31 -6.12 2.06
C GLU A 670 17.37 -6.32 0.54
N PHE A 671 18.01 -7.40 0.09
CA PHE A 671 18.00 -7.80 -1.32
C PHE A 671 18.12 -9.32 -1.50
N LYS A 672 17.53 -9.85 -2.58
CA LYS A 672 17.56 -11.27 -2.95
C LYS A 672 18.74 -11.55 -3.88
N VAL A 673 19.62 -12.48 -3.50
CA VAL A 673 20.90 -12.72 -4.20
C VAL A 673 20.70 -13.25 -5.62
N LEU A 674 19.89 -14.30 -5.79
CA LEU A 674 19.70 -14.93 -7.09
C LEU A 674 18.88 -14.04 -8.05
N GLN A 675 17.85 -13.40 -7.52
CA GLN A 675 17.08 -12.42 -8.28
C GLN A 675 17.94 -11.25 -8.75
N ALA A 676 18.84 -10.75 -7.90
CA ALA A 676 19.75 -9.67 -8.22
C ALA A 676 20.85 -10.08 -9.22
N ALA A 677 21.32 -11.33 -9.16
CA ALA A 677 22.29 -11.89 -10.11
C ALA A 677 21.72 -12.15 -11.53
N ARG A 678 20.42 -11.87 -11.76
CA ARG A 678 19.74 -11.99 -13.07
C ARG A 678 20.04 -13.30 -13.81
N ALA A 679 20.03 -14.43 -13.10
CA ALA A 679 20.22 -15.75 -13.67
C ALA A 679 21.53 -15.96 -14.45
N GLU A 680 22.60 -15.21 -14.17
CA GLU A 680 23.97 -15.66 -14.49
C GLU A 680 24.34 -16.85 -13.60
N SER A 681 23.71 -17.97 -13.98
CA SER A 681 23.82 -19.37 -13.64
C SER A 681 24.10 -19.74 -12.18
N LYS A 682 23.15 -20.51 -11.62
CA LYS A 682 23.31 -21.45 -10.49
C LYS A 682 24.45 -22.48 -10.66
N GLN A 683 25.35 -22.27 -11.63
CA GLN A 683 26.43 -23.17 -12.02
C GLN A 683 27.80 -22.74 -11.47
N GLY A 684 27.92 -21.49 -10.97
CA GLY A 684 29.14 -20.94 -10.38
C GLY A 684 28.96 -20.47 -8.93
N SER A 685 30.07 -20.24 -8.25
CA SER A 685 30.08 -19.56 -6.95
C SER A 685 29.55 -18.13 -7.08
N VAL A 686 28.74 -17.68 -6.13
CA VAL A 686 28.21 -16.31 -6.09
C VAL A 686 28.95 -15.51 -5.03
N LYS A 687 29.54 -14.38 -5.43
CA LYS A 687 30.23 -13.46 -4.52
C LYS A 687 29.33 -12.26 -4.24
N VAL A 688 28.96 -12.05 -2.98
CA VAL A 688 28.30 -10.83 -2.51
C VAL A 688 29.33 -9.95 -1.83
N VAL A 689 29.42 -8.69 -2.23
CA VAL A 689 30.30 -7.69 -1.61
C VAL A 689 29.46 -6.57 -1.05
N LEU A 690 29.57 -6.34 0.24
CA LEU A 690 28.92 -5.25 0.94
C LEU A 690 29.98 -4.23 1.35
N LYS A 691 29.73 -2.95 1.06
CA LYS A 691 30.64 -1.85 1.39
C LYS A 691 29.90 -0.79 2.20
N SER A 692 30.50 -0.27 3.27
CA SER A 692 29.97 0.87 4.03
C SER A 692 31.07 1.82 4.47
N ARG A 693 30.75 3.12 4.56
CA ARG A 693 31.66 4.14 5.13
C ARG A 693 31.41 4.31 6.62
N GLU A 694 32.49 4.40 7.40
CA GLU A 694 32.49 4.93 8.78
C GLU A 694 31.25 4.55 9.61
N ALA A 695 30.93 3.25 9.67
CA ALA A 695 29.78 2.73 10.39
C ALA A 695 30.21 2.15 11.74
N GLU A 696 29.55 2.58 12.82
CA GLU A 696 29.64 1.91 14.12
C GLU A 696 28.89 0.57 14.12
N VAL A 697 27.78 0.50 13.38
CA VAL A 697 26.98 -0.71 13.21
C VAL A 697 26.99 -1.11 11.74
N PHE A 698 27.38 -2.35 11.47
CA PHE A 698 27.29 -2.98 10.16
C PHE A 698 27.02 -4.48 10.34
N GLU A 699 25.74 -4.83 10.48
CA GLU A 699 25.30 -6.21 10.70
C GLU A 699 24.77 -6.79 9.40
N VAL A 700 25.21 -8.02 9.10
CA VAL A 700 24.83 -8.74 7.89
C VAL A 700 24.23 -10.08 8.29
N GLN A 701 23.02 -10.35 7.80
CA GLN A 701 22.32 -11.60 8.00
C GLN A 701 21.94 -12.22 6.65
N ALA A 702 22.31 -13.48 6.44
CA ALA A 702 21.81 -14.28 5.32
C ALA A 702 20.62 -15.12 5.80
N LEU A 703 19.50 -15.07 5.07
CA LEU A 703 18.29 -15.82 5.35
C LEU A 703 17.94 -16.69 4.15
N CYS A 704 17.50 -17.93 4.41
CA CYS A 704 17.02 -18.83 3.38
C CYS A 704 15.59 -18.43 2.99
N VAL A 705 15.33 -18.31 1.69
CA VAL A 705 13.97 -18.16 1.13
C VAL A 705 13.56 -19.50 0.55
N VAL A 706 12.43 -20.02 1.02
CA VAL A 706 11.85 -21.27 0.55
C VAL A 706 10.38 -21.07 0.26
N SER A 707 9.90 -21.68 -0.79
CA SER A 707 8.51 -21.72 -1.16
C SER A 707 7.97 -23.13 -1.03
N GLY A 708 6.65 -23.21 -0.92
CA GLY A 708 5.92 -24.47 -0.93
C GLY A 708 4.51 -24.22 -1.46
N SER A 709 3.79 -25.28 -1.76
CA SER A 709 2.40 -25.23 -2.21
C SER A 709 1.47 -25.75 -1.12
N CYS A 710 0.36 -25.07 -0.91
CA CYS A 710 -0.75 -25.47 -0.06
C CYS A 710 -1.96 -25.71 -0.95
N PHE A 711 -2.64 -26.86 -0.82
CA PHE A 711 -3.85 -27.19 -1.58
C PHE A 711 -3.60 -27.25 -3.10
N GLN A 712 -3.15 -28.41 -3.59
CA GLN A 712 -3.04 -28.67 -5.02
C GLN A 712 -4.45 -28.64 -5.65
N SER A 713 -4.59 -27.97 -6.78
CA SER A 713 -5.86 -27.41 -7.26
C SER A 713 -6.83 -28.40 -7.91
N ASP A 714 -6.59 -29.70 -7.89
CA ASP A 714 -7.51 -30.68 -8.45
C ASP A 714 -7.49 -31.94 -7.55
N ASP A 715 -8.63 -32.23 -6.91
CA ASP A 715 -8.93 -33.42 -6.10
C ASP A 715 -8.15 -33.61 -4.77
N SER A 716 -8.77 -33.14 -3.68
CA SER A 716 -8.83 -33.73 -2.32
C SER A 716 -7.65 -34.49 -1.70
N GLU A 717 -6.38 -34.27 -2.05
CA GLU A 717 -5.24 -34.74 -1.25
C GLU A 717 -4.08 -33.73 -1.28
N GLY A 718 -3.64 -33.22 -0.11
CA GLY A 718 -2.36 -32.52 -0.01
C GLY A 718 -2.28 -31.40 1.04
N VAL A 719 -1.67 -31.74 2.18
CA VAL A 719 -1.05 -30.82 3.15
C VAL A 719 -0.12 -29.83 2.44
N CYS A 720 0.06 -28.63 3.00
CA CYS A 720 1.13 -27.74 2.55
C CYS A 720 2.46 -28.49 2.46
N SER A 721 3.00 -28.63 1.25
CA SER A 721 4.28 -29.28 0.99
C SER A 721 5.26 -28.26 0.43
N ARG A 722 6.53 -28.39 0.79
CA ARG A 722 7.60 -27.62 0.14
C ARG A 722 7.73 -28.00 -1.33
#